data_AF-A0A7V2NRM8-F1
#
_entry.id   AF-A0A7V2NRM8-F1
#
_cell.length_a   1.000
_cell.length_b   1.000
_cell.length_c   1.000
_cell.angle_alpha   90.00
_cell.angle_beta   90.00
_cell.angle_gamma   90.00
#
_symmetry.space_group_name_H-M   'P 1'
#
loop_
_entity.id
_entity.type
_entity.pdbx_description
1 polymer ?
#
loop_
_entity_poly.entity_id
_entity_poly.type
_entity_poly.pdbx_seq_one_letter_code
_entity_poly.pdbx_strand_id
1 'polypeptide(L)'
;MHNRYLYILITISLVFLNHSLLHAKRKSKEIMPYPYEWHFQQDTEPITTEIIGNPLDYAGKRIGMDVRNFELPKSYENSYRFACRFPLIDYVSNQPLYMKQWTEEVSEKFTVHQTDEGIKVTNYALELLRDTEAFPQMSISQNIELFEDFKDMLRSRSFTSEYRMAILNLVENYLIAKSMISQAKEELYSEDLKFFNDNPGYFLIPDGEKMPSLTGNVSTQFDFIEHARKFKYQYMFFAAKIISDAIYEYREATKDLTVSEIYSTKSASHEPFIYVTNSLRIVIRGIDDDFYTKDAHLLIDIDGDDVYQNNAGGCRSSFEEIAVCIDHNGNDRYEAPNDLYVQGFGFLGCGFLADFKGNDSYTAKHFAQGAGVCGVGVLWDKSGFDTYNAHAFCQGAGMFGLGMLLDDAGEDLYDCATLGQGGATTLGMGILSDLEGDDRYYLAIDDSKDALGNLAGYGQGGALSFRNYPWRKKLTAYGGAGLLFDASGNDRYWTKGWCDQGGSYIMSLGALVDIAGNDHYTANTGQGSGIHITNAILIDKDGHDIYEGGFRTGGSGGDRSAGFFIDYAGNDIYTSRTSSYGTGGKPLSYSLFIDYQGEDTYICSDPENEITFNNWQSFGGVWPESEHYNWPFAICMDLEDEDDYRVKYHENNCERSSFGHGIFIDTEWDKGDVIGAVHNKLKDQKLPELPEKITNSGYRSNFEELLSPSPFIRFQTIGKLIEDSTEVIPYLAEILQASNNRNLNRDVLEILHYNLVENEIDEITEQALITCLNSPDEEVRCVIADDIGMWNLQNGQKMLLEIAVSDTCADVRYTALKSLIKLKSKKGLFYARRLSEKDQSEKVRRIATSYLGVVDDGIDPFPLLSYILLHDSSPSVQVTAAEVFGKLKDERAVPLLKEAALSYDVYLQRAAGKSLAEMGYVEGIEILIESLSFPSIDAFENYNYNIPNFIAMYAGFDLPDSERYDQQKWMDWFKVNKDSINILQNISNINDYNSVRDSITELNQDSKILLLQNFIKKHPKFLQAKKDLASILNNIAWNLITAPVGSENYDPIKGLEYARLCVELDPQIQYIDTLAEAEFVNGNVEESKRICEQALADKNNEKMFLERLEKCNRILNR
;
A
#
# COMPACT_ATOMS: atom_id res chain seq x y z
N MET A 1 53.40 -15.93 -41.35
CA MET A 1 54.65 -15.13 -41.44
C MET A 1 54.39 -13.66 -41.09
N HIS A 2 53.68 -13.38 -39.99
CA HIS A 2 53.40 -12.05 -39.42
C HIS A 2 53.41 -12.18 -37.88
N ASN A 3 54.57 -12.55 -37.33
CA ASN A 3 54.77 -12.75 -35.88
C ASN A 3 56.16 -12.26 -35.44
N ARG A 4 56.62 -11.14 -36.01
CA ARG A 4 57.93 -10.53 -35.68
C ARG A 4 57.93 -9.02 -35.41
N TYR A 5 56.79 -8.34 -35.51
CA TYR A 5 56.68 -6.92 -35.13
C TYR A 5 56.05 -6.69 -33.74
N LEU A 6 55.35 -7.67 -33.16
CA LEU A 6 54.78 -7.55 -31.80
C LEU A 6 55.79 -7.87 -30.68
N TYR A 7 56.84 -8.66 -30.99
CA TYR A 7 57.86 -9.05 -30.00
C TYR A 7 58.89 -7.94 -29.69
N ILE A 8 59.03 -6.93 -30.57
CA ILE A 8 59.98 -5.83 -30.39
C ILE A 8 59.38 -4.70 -29.54
N LEU A 9 58.06 -4.51 -29.53
CA LEU A 9 57.38 -3.53 -28.65
C LEU A 9 57.21 -4.04 -27.21
N ILE A 10 57.00 -5.35 -27.02
CA ILE A 10 56.89 -5.97 -25.68
C ILE A 10 58.26 -5.99 -24.96
N THR A 11 59.37 -5.99 -25.70
CA THR A 11 60.72 -6.00 -25.11
C THR A 11 61.18 -4.63 -24.58
N ILE A 12 60.59 -3.52 -25.04
CA ILE A 12 60.95 -2.17 -24.56
C ILE A 12 60.20 -1.81 -23.25
N SER A 13 58.98 -2.33 -23.06
CA SER A 13 58.20 -2.10 -21.83
C SER A 13 58.63 -2.98 -20.65
N LEU A 14 59.24 -4.15 -20.91
CA LEU A 14 59.72 -5.08 -19.86
C LEU A 14 61.06 -4.68 -19.22
N VAL A 15 61.76 -3.65 -19.74
CA VAL A 15 63.00 -3.13 -19.13
C VAL A 15 62.74 -2.09 -18.03
N PHE A 16 61.53 -1.51 -17.94
CA PHE A 16 61.17 -0.59 -16.86
C PHE A 16 60.51 -1.27 -15.64
N LEU A 17 60.22 -2.57 -15.72
CA LEU A 17 59.46 -3.31 -14.71
C LEU A 17 60.32 -4.06 -13.67
N ASN A 18 61.63 -3.75 -13.55
CA ASN A 18 62.51 -4.49 -12.63
C ASN A 18 63.53 -3.65 -11.83
N HIS A 19 63.10 -2.46 -11.38
CA HIS A 19 63.68 -1.79 -10.21
C HIS A 19 62.52 -0.99 -9.57
N SER A 20 61.76 -1.46 -8.57
CA SER A 20 62.26 -1.92 -7.27
C SER A 20 61.11 -2.57 -6.49
N LEU A 21 61.09 -3.90 -6.43
CA LEU A 21 60.60 -4.61 -5.24
C LEU A 21 61.56 -4.27 -4.10
N LEU A 22 61.14 -3.41 -3.16
CA LEU A 22 61.40 -3.56 -1.73
C LEU A 22 60.64 -2.48 -0.91
N HIS A 23 59.59 -2.97 -0.24
CA HIS A 23 59.07 -2.56 1.08
C HIS A 23 58.06 -1.39 1.22
N ALA A 24 56.78 -1.78 1.14
CA ALA A 24 55.77 -1.73 2.21
C ALA A 24 55.53 -0.45 3.06
N LYS A 25 54.24 -0.03 3.04
CA LYS A 25 53.42 0.73 4.03
C LYS A 25 53.69 2.24 4.13
N ARG A 26 52.78 3.10 3.66
CA ARG A 26 51.52 3.54 4.33
C ARG A 26 50.77 4.53 3.43
N LYS A 27 49.43 4.44 3.51
CA LYS A 27 48.40 5.00 2.62
C LYS A 27 48.49 6.52 2.39
N SER A 28 48.40 6.90 1.12
CA SER A 28 48.19 8.26 0.61
C SER A 28 46.78 8.39 0.02
N LYS A 29 46.14 9.54 0.24
CA LYS A 29 45.21 10.15 -0.71
C LYS A 29 45.61 11.61 -0.81
N GLU A 30 45.96 12.06 -2.01
CA GLU A 30 45.83 13.44 -2.46
C GLU A 30 45.40 13.40 -3.92
N ILE A 31 44.30 14.10 -4.18
CA ILE A 31 43.70 14.44 -5.47
C ILE A 31 44.31 15.79 -5.88
N MET A 32 44.60 16.04 -7.15
CA MET A 32 43.90 16.99 -8.06
C MET A 32 44.88 17.38 -9.18
N PRO A 33 44.45 17.96 -10.33
CA PRO A 33 43.16 17.88 -11.02
C PRO A 33 43.29 17.67 -12.55
N TYR A 34 42.16 17.38 -13.20
CA TYR A 34 41.91 17.44 -14.66
C TYR A 34 41.64 18.88 -15.15
N PRO A 35 41.55 19.13 -16.48
CA PRO A 35 40.21 19.42 -17.03
C PRO A 35 39.89 18.91 -18.45
N TYR A 36 38.59 18.56 -18.61
CA TYR A 36 37.65 18.65 -19.76
C TYR A 36 37.87 17.89 -21.09
N GLU A 37 36.98 16.91 -21.35
CA GLU A 37 36.07 16.77 -22.52
C GLU A 37 35.35 15.40 -22.41
N TRP A 38 34.07 15.37 -22.03
CA TRP A 38 33.23 14.16 -22.01
C TRP A 38 32.15 14.26 -23.11
N HIS A 39 32.41 13.58 -24.22
CA HIS A 39 31.39 13.04 -25.11
C HIS A 39 31.15 11.58 -24.73
N PHE A 40 29.89 11.13 -24.80
CA PHE A 40 29.50 9.72 -24.77
C PHE A 40 30.47 8.86 -25.59
N GLN A 41 31.08 7.86 -24.97
CA GLN A 41 31.71 6.74 -25.68
C GLN A 41 31.03 5.44 -25.26
N GLN A 42 30.66 4.69 -26.30
CA GLN A 42 30.35 3.27 -26.27
C GLN A 42 31.45 2.53 -25.50
N ASP A 43 31.08 1.82 -24.43
CA ASP A 43 31.99 0.86 -23.82
C ASP A 43 31.93 -0.45 -24.59
N THR A 44 33.01 -0.73 -25.33
CA THR A 44 33.34 -2.07 -25.80
C THR A 44 34.17 -2.80 -24.74
N GLU A 45 33.59 -3.90 -24.23
CA GLU A 45 34.21 -5.07 -23.58
C GLU A 45 34.66 -5.04 -22.10
N PRO A 46 34.62 -6.23 -21.43
CA PRO A 46 33.96 -6.39 -20.14
C PRO A 46 34.90 -6.41 -18.93
N ILE A 47 34.32 -6.05 -17.78
CA ILE A 47 34.94 -6.22 -16.47
C ILE A 47 35.10 -7.73 -16.20
N THR A 48 36.34 -8.17 -15.94
CA THR A 48 36.65 -9.56 -15.59
C THR A 48 35.78 -10.05 -14.43
N THR A 49 35.07 -11.15 -14.71
CA THR A 49 34.14 -11.86 -13.83
C THR A 49 34.84 -12.54 -12.66
N GLU A 50 34.79 -11.92 -11.48
CA GLU A 50 34.66 -12.70 -10.24
C GLU A 50 33.17 -13.05 -10.09
N ILE A 51 32.91 -14.33 -9.82
CA ILE A 51 31.62 -15.05 -9.86
C ILE A 51 30.47 -14.22 -9.26
N ILE A 52 29.63 -13.67 -10.14
CA ILE A 52 28.30 -13.15 -9.78
C ILE A 52 27.33 -14.30 -10.10
N GLY A 53 26.63 -14.80 -9.10
CA GLY A 53 25.81 -16.02 -9.22
C GLY A 53 24.29 -15.79 -9.09
N ASN A 54 23.83 -14.54 -9.01
CA ASN A 54 22.42 -14.16 -8.97
C ASN A 54 22.19 -12.78 -9.65
N PRO A 55 21.08 -12.55 -10.38
CA PRO A 55 20.83 -11.28 -11.11
C PRO A 55 20.80 -10.03 -10.22
N LEU A 56 20.31 -10.15 -8.99
CA LEU A 56 20.33 -9.06 -8.03
C LEU A 56 21.77 -8.67 -7.66
N ASP A 57 22.69 -9.63 -7.50
CA ASP A 57 24.11 -9.29 -7.28
C ASP A 57 24.73 -8.58 -8.47
N TYR A 58 24.31 -8.94 -9.67
CA TYR A 58 24.76 -8.31 -10.90
C TYR A 58 24.31 -6.85 -10.94
N ALA A 59 23.01 -6.59 -10.75
CA ALA A 59 22.43 -5.26 -10.65
C ALA A 59 23.09 -4.45 -9.52
N GLY A 60 23.15 -5.03 -8.32
CA GLY A 60 23.76 -4.44 -7.14
C GLY A 60 25.21 -4.05 -7.36
N LYS A 61 26.03 -4.91 -7.99
CA LYS A 61 27.42 -4.57 -8.32
C LYS A 61 27.52 -3.42 -9.33
N ARG A 62 26.65 -3.36 -10.34
CA ARG A 62 26.61 -2.28 -11.35
C ARG A 62 26.30 -0.92 -10.71
N ILE A 63 25.38 -0.88 -9.75
CA ILE A 63 25.02 0.34 -9.02
C ILE A 63 25.79 0.55 -7.70
N GLY A 64 26.71 -0.35 -7.35
CA GLY A 64 27.50 -0.28 -6.11
C GLY A 64 26.71 -0.50 -4.82
N MET A 65 25.58 -1.22 -4.88
CA MET A 65 24.70 -1.53 -3.75
C MET A 65 24.62 -3.04 -3.47
N ASP A 66 24.57 -3.42 -2.20
CA ASP A 66 24.26 -4.80 -1.80
C ASP A 66 22.75 -4.97 -1.69
N VAL A 67 22.12 -5.35 -2.80
CA VAL A 67 20.66 -5.43 -2.92
C VAL A 67 20.05 -6.64 -2.19
N ARG A 68 20.85 -7.64 -1.78
CA ARG A 68 20.36 -8.82 -1.04
C ARG A 68 20.07 -8.54 0.44
N ASN A 69 20.59 -7.43 0.96
CA ASN A 69 20.39 -7.00 2.34
C ASN A 69 19.51 -5.74 2.44
N PHE A 70 18.62 -5.52 1.46
CA PHE A 70 17.71 -4.40 1.46
C PHE A 70 16.50 -4.66 2.36
N GLU A 71 16.65 -4.43 3.66
CA GLU A 71 15.51 -4.17 4.53
C GLU A 71 15.01 -2.76 4.23
N LEU A 72 13.69 -2.56 4.06
CA LEU A 72 13.08 -1.25 4.14
C LEU A 72 13.60 -0.55 5.43
N PRO A 73 14.28 0.62 5.38
CA PRO A 73 14.71 1.31 6.60
C PRO A 73 13.66 1.36 7.71
N LYS A 74 14.02 0.84 8.88
CA LYS A 74 13.15 0.82 10.08
C LYS A 74 12.63 2.20 10.51
N SER A 75 13.30 3.30 10.10
CA SER A 75 12.73 4.64 10.29
C SER A 75 11.44 4.91 9.52
N TYR A 76 11.10 4.07 8.54
CA TYR A 76 9.83 4.09 7.84
C TYR A 76 8.66 3.75 8.76
N GLU A 77 8.88 3.07 9.90
CA GLU A 77 7.84 2.60 10.82
C GLU A 77 7.57 3.61 11.94
N ASN A 78 8.59 4.39 12.35
CA ASN A 78 8.52 5.37 13.45
C ASN A 78 7.45 6.49 13.30
N SER A 79 6.94 6.69 12.08
CA SER A 79 5.89 7.68 11.78
C SER A 79 4.47 7.11 11.85
N TYR A 80 4.33 5.79 12.06
CA TYR A 80 3.06 5.06 12.08
C TYR A 80 2.80 4.54 13.49
N ARG A 81 2.01 5.27 14.27
CA ARG A 81 2.00 5.17 15.74
C ARG A 81 0.81 4.43 16.35
N PHE A 82 -0.15 3.96 15.56
CA PHE A 82 -1.47 3.55 16.07
C PHE A 82 -2.12 2.44 15.22
N ALA A 83 -1.44 1.32 15.00
CA ALA A 83 -1.90 0.32 14.04
C ALA A 83 -1.83 -1.11 14.57
N CYS A 84 -2.99 -1.72 14.80
CA CYS A 84 -3.14 -3.17 14.85
C CYS A 84 -3.10 -3.72 13.42
N ARG A 85 -2.21 -4.68 13.13
CA ARG A 85 -2.02 -5.28 11.81
C ARG A 85 -1.98 -6.79 11.85
N PHE A 86 -2.18 -7.37 10.67
CA PHE A 86 -2.00 -8.79 10.45
C PHE A 86 -0.48 -9.15 10.42
N PRO A 87 0.01 -10.10 11.23
CA PRO A 87 1.43 -10.44 11.37
C PRO A 87 2.08 -10.84 10.07
N LEU A 88 1.31 -11.47 9.19
CA LEU A 88 1.77 -11.83 7.86
C LEU A 88 2.17 -10.57 7.07
N ILE A 89 1.35 -9.52 7.11
CA ILE A 89 1.63 -8.24 6.45
C ILE A 89 2.90 -7.63 7.05
N ASP A 90 3.05 -7.63 8.38
CA ASP A 90 4.26 -7.09 9.02
C ASP A 90 5.51 -7.93 8.68
N TYR A 91 5.38 -9.25 8.62
CA TYR A 91 6.48 -10.15 8.24
C TYR A 91 6.98 -9.82 6.84
N VAL A 92 6.06 -9.80 5.86
CA VAL A 92 6.36 -9.49 4.47
C VAL A 92 6.87 -8.05 4.32
N SER A 93 6.28 -7.08 5.02
CA SER A 93 6.72 -5.67 4.99
C SER A 93 8.14 -5.48 5.52
N ASN A 94 8.54 -6.26 6.52
CA ASN A 94 9.91 -6.19 7.05
C ASN A 94 10.93 -6.88 6.14
N GLN A 95 10.46 -7.69 5.18
CA GLN A 95 11.26 -8.60 4.37
C GLN A 95 10.75 -8.65 2.93
N PRO A 96 10.68 -7.51 2.21
CA PRO A 96 10.02 -7.45 0.90
C PRO A 96 10.65 -8.40 -0.14
N LEU A 97 11.97 -8.61 -0.10
CA LEU A 97 12.65 -9.56 -1.00
C LEU A 97 12.30 -11.03 -0.73
N TYR A 98 11.74 -11.35 0.43
CA TYR A 98 11.27 -12.70 0.78
C TYR A 98 9.82 -12.94 0.36
N MET A 99 9.11 -11.88 -0.04
CA MET A 99 7.70 -11.94 -0.41
C MET A 99 7.46 -12.98 -1.50
N LYS A 100 8.27 -12.97 -2.56
CA LYS A 100 8.26 -13.99 -3.62
C LYS A 100 8.24 -15.41 -3.06
N GLN A 101 9.31 -15.77 -2.32
CA GLN A 101 9.48 -17.13 -1.81
C GLN A 101 8.32 -17.52 -0.89
N TRP A 102 7.89 -16.60 -0.01
CA TRP A 102 6.75 -16.85 0.86
C TRP A 102 5.47 -17.09 0.05
N THR A 103 5.19 -16.26 -0.96
CA THR A 103 4.01 -16.37 -1.83
C THR A 103 4.01 -17.68 -2.62
N GLU A 104 5.16 -18.08 -3.19
CA GLU A 104 5.32 -19.36 -3.88
C GLU A 104 5.15 -20.55 -2.93
N GLU A 105 5.76 -20.52 -1.74
CA GLU A 105 5.61 -21.59 -0.76
C GLU A 105 4.17 -21.72 -0.25
N VAL A 106 3.44 -20.60 -0.11
CA VAL A 106 2.04 -20.59 0.30
C VAL A 106 1.16 -21.10 -0.83
N SER A 107 1.29 -20.56 -2.05
CA SER A 107 0.52 -21.02 -3.21
C SER A 107 0.72 -22.50 -3.47
N GLU A 108 1.97 -22.98 -3.53
CA GLU A 108 2.27 -24.41 -3.74
C GLU A 108 1.64 -25.29 -2.67
N LYS A 109 1.74 -24.91 -1.38
CA LYS A 109 1.08 -25.66 -0.31
C LYS A 109 -0.43 -25.61 -0.44
N PHE A 110 -0.98 -24.45 -0.80
CA PHE A 110 -2.41 -24.26 -0.92
C PHE A 110 -2.97 -25.14 -2.05
N THR A 111 -2.39 -25.06 -3.25
CA THR A 111 -2.72 -25.89 -4.42
C THR A 111 -2.58 -27.38 -4.10
N VAL A 112 -1.47 -27.80 -3.48
CA VAL A 112 -1.25 -29.21 -3.10
C VAL A 112 -2.28 -29.68 -2.06
N HIS A 113 -2.51 -28.91 -1.00
CA HIS A 113 -3.48 -29.29 0.03
C HIS A 113 -4.93 -29.22 -0.46
N GLN A 114 -5.27 -28.32 -1.38
CA GLN A 114 -6.56 -28.32 -2.02
C GLN A 114 -6.74 -29.58 -2.89
N THR A 115 -5.73 -29.93 -3.69
CA THR A 115 -5.74 -31.15 -4.50
C THR A 115 -5.88 -32.42 -3.65
N ASP A 116 -5.08 -32.53 -2.57
CA ASP A 116 -4.99 -33.75 -1.76
C ASP A 116 -6.05 -33.83 -0.65
N GLU A 117 -6.44 -32.69 -0.07
CA GLU A 117 -7.30 -32.59 1.11
C GLU A 117 -8.59 -31.78 0.89
N GLY A 118 -8.83 -31.23 -0.31
CA GLY A 118 -10.04 -30.47 -0.67
C GLY A 118 -10.29 -29.33 0.31
N ILE A 119 -11.53 -29.23 0.82
CA ILE A 119 -11.94 -28.18 1.77
C ILE A 119 -11.12 -28.09 3.05
N LYS A 120 -10.33 -29.13 3.42
CA LYS A 120 -9.40 -29.06 4.57
C LYS A 120 -8.28 -28.05 4.38
N VAL A 121 -8.02 -27.58 3.17
CA VAL A 121 -7.13 -26.43 2.92
C VAL A 121 -7.54 -25.18 3.71
N THR A 122 -8.82 -25.08 4.13
CA THR A 122 -9.31 -24.09 5.10
C THR A 122 -8.46 -24.08 6.39
N ASN A 123 -7.97 -25.24 6.84
CA ASN A 123 -7.11 -25.33 8.02
C ASN A 123 -5.78 -24.61 7.81
N TYR A 124 -5.21 -24.75 6.61
CA TYR A 124 -3.96 -24.07 6.26
C TYR A 124 -4.16 -22.55 6.20
N ALA A 125 -5.28 -22.07 5.66
CA ALA A 125 -5.67 -20.66 5.77
C ALA A 125 -5.79 -20.20 7.24
N LEU A 126 -6.43 -20.99 8.10
CA LEU A 126 -6.54 -20.66 9.53
C LEU A 126 -5.19 -20.62 10.26
N GLU A 127 -4.21 -21.42 9.83
CA GLU A 127 -2.82 -21.36 10.31
C GLU A 127 -2.11 -20.08 9.83
N LEU A 128 -2.36 -19.61 8.61
CA LEU A 128 -1.88 -18.29 8.17
C LEU A 128 -2.49 -17.15 9.00
N LEU A 129 -3.73 -17.30 9.47
CA LEU A 129 -4.38 -16.39 10.45
C LEU A 129 -3.83 -16.51 11.88
N ARG A 130 -3.16 -17.62 12.22
CA ARG A 130 -2.75 -17.93 13.60
C ARG A 130 -1.46 -18.72 13.69
N ASP A 131 -0.49 -18.20 14.43
CA ASP A 131 0.60 -19.01 14.97
C ASP A 131 0.04 -19.81 16.18
N THR A 132 -0.13 -21.12 16.06
CA THR A 132 -1.12 -21.90 16.83
C THR A 132 -0.77 -22.12 18.32
N GLU A 133 -1.68 -21.73 19.23
CA GLU A 133 -1.78 -22.29 20.59
C GLU A 133 -2.60 -23.60 20.62
N ALA A 134 -2.54 -24.33 21.73
CA ALA A 134 -3.30 -25.57 21.94
C ALA A 134 -4.81 -25.30 22.06
N PHE A 135 -5.59 -26.01 21.24
CA PHE A 135 -7.05 -25.90 21.17
C PHE A 135 -7.72 -26.32 22.49
N PRO A 136 -8.73 -25.56 22.99
CA PRO A 136 -9.55 -26.00 24.10
C PRO A 136 -10.34 -27.25 23.68
N GLN A 137 -10.18 -28.35 24.41
CA GLN A 137 -11.01 -29.54 24.19
C GLN A 137 -12.42 -29.29 24.72
N MET A 138 -13.40 -29.25 23.82
CA MET A 138 -14.82 -29.36 24.18
C MET A 138 -15.38 -30.70 23.67
N SER A 139 -16.32 -31.25 24.42
CA SER A 139 -17.07 -32.45 24.04
C SER A 139 -18.51 -32.09 23.75
N ILE A 140 -19.24 -33.00 23.11
CA ILE A 140 -20.68 -32.87 22.85
C ILE A 140 -21.56 -32.84 24.13
N SER A 141 -20.97 -32.83 25.32
CA SER A 141 -21.67 -32.88 26.61
C SER A 141 -22.84 -31.90 26.76
N GLN A 142 -22.77 -30.70 26.16
CA GLN A 142 -23.85 -29.70 26.18
C GLN A 142 -25.03 -30.03 25.23
N ASN A 143 -24.81 -30.83 24.18
CA ASN A 143 -25.77 -31.15 23.12
C ASN A 143 -26.05 -32.66 23.00
N ILE A 144 -25.66 -33.48 23.99
CA ILE A 144 -25.72 -34.94 23.92
C ILE A 144 -27.15 -35.49 23.78
N GLU A 145 -28.13 -34.85 24.43
CA GLU A 145 -29.54 -35.24 24.32
C GLU A 145 -30.08 -35.03 22.91
N LEU A 146 -29.72 -33.90 22.28
CA LEU A 146 -30.09 -33.56 20.90
C LEU A 146 -29.49 -34.55 19.90
N PHE A 147 -28.23 -34.94 20.13
CA PHE A 147 -27.53 -35.91 19.28
C PHE A 147 -28.12 -37.32 19.36
N GLU A 148 -28.41 -37.82 20.57
CA GLU A 148 -29.01 -39.15 20.72
C GLU A 148 -30.44 -39.20 20.17
N ASP A 149 -31.23 -38.12 20.29
CA ASP A 149 -32.55 -38.00 19.66
C ASP A 149 -32.47 -38.04 18.12
N PHE A 150 -31.58 -37.25 17.53
CA PHE A 150 -31.32 -37.29 16.09
C PHE A 150 -30.94 -38.69 15.61
N LYS A 151 -30.01 -39.34 16.32
CA LYS A 151 -29.52 -40.68 16.02
C LYS A 151 -30.62 -41.73 16.08
N ASP A 152 -31.52 -41.65 17.06
CA ASP A 152 -32.67 -42.54 17.15
C ASP A 152 -33.66 -42.33 16.00
N MET A 153 -33.90 -41.09 15.57
CA MET A 153 -34.72 -40.81 14.39
C MET A 153 -34.07 -41.32 13.09
N LEU A 154 -32.77 -41.14 12.92
CA LEU A 154 -32.03 -41.58 11.73
C LEU A 154 -32.01 -43.11 11.58
N ARG A 155 -32.00 -43.86 12.70
CA ARG A 155 -32.08 -45.34 12.69
C ARG A 155 -33.31 -45.88 11.99
N SER A 156 -34.42 -45.13 11.99
CA SER A 156 -35.69 -45.53 11.38
C SER A 156 -35.73 -45.37 9.86
N ARG A 157 -34.69 -44.76 9.26
CA ARG A 157 -34.62 -44.49 7.82
C ARG A 157 -33.91 -45.60 7.05
N SER A 158 -34.26 -45.68 5.77
CA SER A 158 -33.78 -46.70 4.83
C SER A 158 -32.36 -46.47 4.33
N PHE A 159 -31.52 -45.73 5.05
CA PHE A 159 -30.12 -45.50 4.67
C PHE A 159 -29.22 -46.69 5.04
N THR A 160 -28.15 -46.89 4.29
CA THR A 160 -27.13 -47.89 4.62
C THR A 160 -26.39 -47.56 5.91
N SER A 161 -25.65 -48.52 6.46
CA SER A 161 -24.96 -48.30 7.74
C SER A 161 -23.80 -47.33 7.58
N GLU A 162 -23.12 -47.43 6.44
CA GLU A 162 -22.02 -46.60 5.99
C GLU A 162 -22.46 -45.14 5.90
N TYR A 163 -23.52 -44.85 5.12
CA TYR A 163 -24.05 -43.49 4.96
C TYR A 163 -24.57 -42.89 6.28
N ARG A 164 -25.24 -43.70 7.12
CA ARG A 164 -25.69 -43.24 8.45
C ARG A 164 -24.52 -42.86 9.36
N MET A 165 -23.41 -43.60 9.32
CA MET A 165 -22.24 -43.26 10.12
C MET A 165 -21.60 -41.95 9.65
N ALA A 166 -21.54 -41.70 8.33
CA ALA A 166 -21.07 -40.43 7.79
C ALA A 166 -21.92 -39.24 8.27
N ILE A 167 -23.26 -39.34 8.18
CA ILE A 167 -24.18 -38.30 8.67
C ILE A 167 -24.01 -38.09 10.18
N LEU A 168 -23.91 -39.16 10.98
CA LEU A 168 -23.75 -39.04 12.43
C LEU A 168 -22.45 -38.33 12.80
N ASN A 169 -21.34 -38.62 12.11
CA ASN A 169 -20.06 -37.95 12.33
C ASN A 169 -20.16 -36.45 12.02
N LEU A 170 -20.80 -36.11 10.89
CA LEU A 170 -21.01 -34.72 10.50
C LEU A 170 -21.86 -33.94 11.53
N VAL A 171 -22.96 -34.52 12.01
CA VAL A 171 -23.85 -33.89 12.99
C VAL A 171 -23.20 -33.78 14.38
N GLU A 172 -22.40 -34.77 14.80
CA GLU A 172 -21.66 -34.71 16.06
C GLU A 172 -20.71 -33.52 16.08
N ASN A 173 -19.88 -33.39 15.03
CA ASN A 173 -18.93 -32.30 14.90
C ASN A 173 -19.62 -30.93 14.74
N TYR A 174 -20.73 -30.88 14.01
CA TYR A 174 -21.57 -29.68 13.94
C TYR A 174 -22.01 -29.19 15.33
N LEU A 175 -22.46 -30.09 16.19
CA LEU A 175 -22.93 -29.73 17.54
C LEU A 175 -21.80 -29.31 18.49
N ILE A 176 -20.59 -29.84 18.29
CA ILE A 176 -19.39 -29.39 19.02
C ILE A 176 -19.01 -27.97 18.57
N ALA A 177 -18.95 -27.73 17.27
CA ALA A 177 -18.63 -26.43 16.71
C ALA A 177 -19.68 -25.37 17.11
N LYS A 178 -20.97 -25.74 17.17
CA LYS A 178 -22.05 -24.85 17.64
C LYS A 178 -21.77 -24.31 19.06
N SER A 179 -21.36 -25.18 19.98
CA SER A 179 -20.98 -24.77 21.34
C SER A 179 -19.80 -23.79 21.37
N MET A 180 -18.83 -23.93 20.45
CA MET A 180 -17.71 -22.98 20.32
C MET A 180 -18.19 -21.61 19.88
N ILE A 181 -19.10 -21.53 18.89
CA ILE A 181 -19.65 -20.25 18.44
C ILE A 181 -20.44 -19.54 19.54
N SER A 182 -21.18 -20.28 20.37
CA SER A 182 -21.86 -19.68 21.52
C SER A 182 -20.87 -19.04 22.51
N GLN A 183 -19.68 -19.65 22.71
CA GLN A 183 -18.60 -19.03 23.50
C GLN A 183 -17.99 -17.82 22.79
N ALA A 184 -17.88 -17.85 21.46
CA ALA A 184 -17.39 -16.74 20.66
C ALA A 184 -18.23 -15.46 20.85
N LYS A 185 -19.55 -15.64 20.99
CA LYS A 185 -20.56 -14.58 21.10
C LYS A 185 -20.84 -14.11 22.54
N GLU A 186 -20.18 -14.66 23.56
CA GLU A 186 -20.55 -14.44 24.98
C GLU A 186 -20.53 -12.95 25.41
N GLU A 187 -19.63 -12.15 24.83
CA GLU A 187 -19.45 -10.72 25.16
C GLU A 187 -20.25 -9.78 24.23
N LEU A 188 -21.08 -10.32 23.32
CA LEU A 188 -21.97 -9.53 22.48
C LEU A 188 -23.33 -9.34 23.16
N TYR A 189 -23.66 -8.09 23.50
CA TYR A 189 -24.95 -7.74 24.09
C TYR A 189 -26.00 -7.42 23.01
N SER A 190 -27.26 -7.28 23.42
CA SER A 190 -28.38 -7.00 22.51
C SER A 190 -28.17 -5.75 21.64
N GLU A 191 -27.47 -4.73 22.15
CA GLU A 191 -27.14 -3.51 21.42
C GLU A 191 -26.10 -3.78 20.32
N ASP A 192 -25.10 -4.63 20.60
CA ASP A 192 -24.07 -5.03 19.63
C ASP A 192 -24.68 -5.86 18.51
N LEU A 193 -25.50 -6.86 18.86
CA LEU A 193 -26.19 -7.70 17.89
C LEU A 193 -27.15 -6.86 17.03
N LYS A 194 -27.83 -5.88 17.62
CA LYS A 194 -28.66 -4.94 16.87
C LYS A 194 -27.83 -4.08 15.92
N PHE A 195 -26.70 -3.53 16.38
CA PHE A 195 -25.79 -2.76 15.54
C PHE A 195 -25.36 -3.55 14.30
N PHE A 196 -24.93 -4.79 14.49
CA PHE A 196 -24.52 -5.66 13.40
C PHE A 196 -25.66 -6.04 12.45
N ASN A 197 -26.87 -6.29 12.96
CA ASN A 197 -28.02 -6.59 12.10
C ASN A 197 -28.54 -5.35 11.36
N ASP A 198 -28.38 -4.15 11.93
CA ASP A 198 -28.76 -2.88 11.30
C ASP A 198 -27.68 -2.40 10.30
N ASN A 199 -26.42 -2.85 10.47
CA ASN A 199 -25.26 -2.46 9.64
C ASN A 199 -24.37 -3.68 9.26
N PRO A 200 -24.95 -4.75 8.69
CA PRO A 200 -24.20 -6.00 8.45
C PRO A 200 -23.13 -5.84 7.38
N GLY A 201 -23.42 -5.02 6.37
CA GLY A 201 -22.47 -4.58 5.36
C GLY A 201 -21.95 -3.20 5.70
N TYR A 202 -21.03 -3.08 6.65
CA TYR A 202 -20.38 -1.82 7.04
C TYR A 202 -19.76 -1.00 5.85
N PHE A 203 -19.76 -1.58 4.64
CA PHE A 203 -19.32 -1.01 3.35
C PHE A 203 -20.42 -0.81 2.31
N LEU A 204 -21.68 -1.10 2.61
CA LEU A 204 -22.82 -0.82 1.73
C LEU A 204 -23.91 -0.10 2.54
N ILE A 205 -24.43 0.99 1.99
CA ILE A 205 -25.61 1.63 2.59
C ILE A 205 -26.76 0.61 2.49
N PRO A 206 -27.61 0.45 3.53
CA PRO A 206 -28.71 -0.52 3.54
C PRO A 206 -29.65 -0.47 2.33
N ASP A 207 -29.65 0.64 1.57
CA ASP A 207 -30.47 0.85 0.38
C ASP A 207 -29.79 0.39 -0.93
N GLY A 208 -28.61 -0.25 -0.87
CA GLY A 208 -27.86 -0.68 -2.06
C GLY A 208 -27.15 0.45 -2.80
N GLU A 209 -27.06 1.63 -2.19
CA GLU A 209 -26.28 2.75 -2.71
C GLU A 209 -24.84 2.74 -2.17
N LYS A 210 -23.96 3.35 -2.98
CA LYS A 210 -22.49 3.44 -2.90
C LYS A 210 -21.91 3.32 -1.49
N MET A 211 -20.83 2.55 -1.36
CA MET A 211 -19.93 2.62 -0.21
C MET A 211 -19.59 4.09 0.10
N PRO A 212 -19.54 4.48 1.39
CA PRO A 212 -18.96 5.77 1.78
C PRO A 212 -17.58 5.90 1.14
N SER A 213 -17.13 7.12 0.80
CA SER A 213 -15.80 7.27 0.22
C SER A 213 -14.76 6.54 1.08
N LEU A 214 -13.70 6.01 0.47
CA LEU A 214 -12.57 5.37 1.17
C LEU A 214 -11.88 6.30 2.20
N THR A 215 -12.33 7.56 2.25
CA THR A 215 -11.98 8.66 3.17
C THR A 215 -13.20 9.16 3.99
N GLY A 216 -14.18 8.29 4.22
CA GLY A 216 -15.46 8.62 4.84
C GLY A 216 -15.36 8.95 6.33
N ASN A 217 -16.50 9.18 6.99
CA ASN A 217 -16.52 9.61 8.38
C ASN A 217 -15.92 8.56 9.32
N VAL A 218 -14.74 8.88 9.84
CA VAL A 218 -13.94 8.17 10.84
C VAL A 218 -14.77 7.60 12.01
N SER A 219 -15.82 8.30 12.46
CA SER A 219 -16.62 7.85 13.62
C SER A 219 -17.31 6.51 13.37
N THR A 220 -17.83 6.32 12.17
CA THR A 220 -18.61 5.12 11.83
C THR A 220 -17.69 3.88 11.75
N GLN A 221 -16.42 4.04 11.34
CA GLN A 221 -15.44 2.95 11.25
C GLN A 221 -15.06 2.46 12.63
N PHE A 222 -14.87 3.41 13.54
CA PHE A 222 -14.63 3.09 14.93
C PHE A 222 -15.83 2.39 15.56
N ASP A 223 -17.06 2.82 15.32
CA ASP A 223 -18.23 2.13 15.89
C ASP A 223 -18.24 0.64 15.50
N PHE A 224 -17.96 0.29 14.24
CA PHE A 224 -17.86 -1.12 13.84
C PHE A 224 -16.71 -1.86 14.53
N ILE A 225 -15.52 -1.26 14.56
CA ILE A 225 -14.32 -1.80 15.24
C ILE A 225 -14.62 -2.08 16.72
N GLU A 226 -15.32 -1.16 17.40
CA GLU A 226 -15.71 -1.24 18.81
C GLU A 226 -16.69 -2.39 19.10
N HIS A 227 -17.58 -2.69 18.16
CA HIS A 227 -18.46 -3.85 18.26
C HIS A 227 -17.72 -5.15 17.86
N ALA A 228 -16.90 -5.14 16.81
CA ALA A 228 -16.19 -6.30 16.26
C ALA A 228 -15.14 -6.85 17.23
N ARG A 229 -14.51 -5.99 18.03
CA ARG A 229 -13.52 -6.40 19.05
C ARG A 229 -14.14 -7.15 20.22
N LYS A 230 -15.46 -7.16 20.42
CA LYS A 230 -16.10 -7.95 21.50
C LYS A 230 -16.21 -9.43 21.13
N PHE A 231 -15.99 -9.77 19.87
CA PHE A 231 -16.17 -11.12 19.36
C PHE A 231 -14.92 -12.00 19.57
N LYS A 232 -15.03 -13.13 20.28
CA LYS A 232 -13.85 -13.99 20.56
C LYS A 232 -13.49 -14.86 19.35
N TYR A 233 -12.75 -14.28 18.39
CA TYR A 233 -12.34 -14.93 17.14
C TYR A 233 -11.69 -16.30 17.35
N GLN A 234 -10.96 -16.49 18.47
CA GLN A 234 -10.41 -17.79 18.90
C GLN A 234 -11.35 -18.96 18.61
N TYR A 235 -12.54 -18.89 19.21
CA TYR A 235 -13.53 -19.95 19.16
C TYR A 235 -14.19 -20.07 17.78
N MET A 236 -14.32 -18.95 17.05
CA MET A 236 -14.82 -18.91 15.68
C MET A 236 -13.99 -19.78 14.73
N PHE A 237 -12.68 -19.53 14.62
CA PHE A 237 -11.84 -20.31 13.69
C PHE A 237 -11.72 -21.78 14.11
N PHE A 238 -11.81 -22.07 15.42
CA PHE A 238 -11.84 -23.47 15.89
C PHE A 238 -13.12 -24.20 15.47
N ALA A 239 -14.26 -23.52 15.52
CA ALA A 239 -15.51 -24.06 14.98
C ALA A 239 -15.39 -24.32 13.48
N ALA A 240 -14.84 -23.36 12.71
CA ALA A 240 -14.64 -23.51 11.27
C ALA A 240 -13.75 -24.71 10.92
N LYS A 241 -12.63 -24.89 11.62
CA LYS A 241 -11.76 -26.07 11.47
C LYS A 241 -12.53 -27.39 11.66
N ILE A 242 -13.31 -27.50 12.74
CA ILE A 242 -14.09 -28.71 13.05
C ILE A 242 -15.10 -29.01 11.94
N ILE A 243 -15.77 -27.99 11.39
CA ILE A 243 -16.75 -28.18 10.32
C ILE A 243 -16.07 -28.57 9.00
N SER A 244 -14.98 -27.88 8.61
CA SER A 244 -14.20 -28.21 7.41
C SER A 244 -13.70 -29.66 7.45
N ASP A 245 -13.13 -30.09 8.59
CA ASP A 245 -12.70 -31.48 8.78
C ASP A 245 -13.87 -32.47 8.63
N ALA A 246 -15.03 -32.13 9.19
CA ALA A 246 -16.21 -32.99 9.14
C ALA A 246 -16.84 -33.09 7.73
N ILE A 247 -16.83 -32.02 6.94
CA ILE A 247 -17.30 -32.02 5.54
C ILE A 247 -16.38 -32.91 4.69
N TYR A 248 -15.06 -32.76 4.82
CA TYR A 248 -14.11 -33.61 4.13
C TYR A 248 -14.28 -35.09 4.50
N GLU A 249 -14.38 -35.41 5.79
CA GLU A 249 -14.59 -36.78 6.25
C GLU A 249 -15.91 -37.37 5.76
N TYR A 250 -16.96 -36.55 5.69
CA TYR A 250 -18.23 -36.93 5.08
C TYR A 250 -18.04 -37.27 3.59
N ARG A 251 -17.43 -36.37 2.81
CA ARG A 251 -17.13 -36.57 1.38
C ARG A 251 -16.33 -37.84 1.15
N GLU A 252 -15.26 -38.07 1.92
CA GLU A 252 -14.44 -39.28 1.78
C GLU A 252 -15.21 -40.57 2.07
N ALA A 253 -16.15 -40.53 3.01
CA ALA A 253 -17.01 -41.65 3.33
C ALA A 253 -18.12 -41.90 2.28
N THR A 254 -18.46 -40.89 1.47
CA THR A 254 -19.60 -40.94 0.54
C THR A 254 -19.24 -40.91 -0.94
N LYS A 255 -18.03 -40.50 -1.32
CA LYS A 255 -17.61 -40.27 -2.72
C LYS A 255 -17.80 -41.45 -3.68
N ASP A 256 -17.71 -42.68 -3.17
CA ASP A 256 -17.84 -43.91 -3.97
C ASP A 256 -19.23 -44.53 -3.89
N LEU A 257 -20.16 -43.93 -3.14
CA LEU A 257 -21.52 -44.45 -2.98
C LEU A 257 -22.38 -44.04 -4.18
N THR A 258 -22.98 -45.03 -4.85
CA THR A 258 -24.07 -44.75 -5.79
C THR A 258 -25.37 -44.44 -5.03
N VAL A 259 -26.33 -43.77 -5.68
CA VAL A 259 -27.71 -43.61 -5.16
C VAL A 259 -28.28 -44.94 -4.64
N SER A 260 -28.02 -46.04 -5.35
CA SER A 260 -28.50 -47.37 -4.97
C SER A 260 -27.81 -48.00 -3.74
N GLU A 261 -26.66 -47.44 -3.33
CA GLU A 261 -25.85 -47.84 -2.17
C GLU A 261 -26.01 -46.87 -0.99
N ILE A 262 -26.62 -45.72 -1.21
CA ILE A 262 -27.10 -44.82 -0.14
C ILE A 262 -28.35 -45.42 0.51
N TYR A 263 -29.26 -45.98 -0.28
CA TYR A 263 -30.51 -46.57 0.19
C TYR A 263 -30.45 -48.11 0.31
N SER A 264 -30.75 -48.63 1.49
CA SER A 264 -30.72 -50.07 1.85
C SER A 264 -31.65 -50.98 1.03
N THR A 265 -32.61 -50.44 0.27
CA THR A 265 -33.50 -51.22 -0.61
C THR A 265 -33.86 -50.42 -1.87
N LYS A 266 -33.82 -51.06 -3.06
CA LYS A 266 -34.21 -50.46 -4.37
C LYS A 266 -35.67 -49.97 -4.47
N SER A 267 -36.50 -50.24 -3.47
CA SER A 267 -37.90 -49.78 -3.37
C SER A 267 -38.16 -48.88 -2.16
N ALA A 268 -37.10 -48.41 -1.49
CA ALA A 268 -37.26 -47.43 -0.41
C ALA A 268 -37.86 -46.16 -0.99
N SER A 269 -38.78 -45.50 -0.27
CA SER A 269 -39.18 -44.16 -0.69
C SER A 269 -37.99 -43.22 -0.49
N HIS A 270 -37.67 -42.43 -1.51
CA HIS A 270 -36.74 -41.30 -1.43
C HIS A 270 -37.37 -40.13 -0.64
N GLU A 271 -38.18 -40.44 0.37
CA GLU A 271 -38.85 -39.42 1.16
C GLU A 271 -37.83 -38.58 1.92
N PRO A 272 -38.01 -37.25 1.94
CA PRO A 272 -37.08 -36.34 2.58
C PRO A 272 -36.98 -36.63 4.08
N PHE A 273 -35.76 -36.64 4.61
CA PHE A 273 -35.52 -36.70 6.04
C PHE A 273 -35.35 -35.28 6.58
N ILE A 274 -36.31 -34.84 7.40
CA ILE A 274 -36.32 -33.51 8.00
C ILE A 274 -36.37 -33.66 9.51
N TYR A 275 -35.31 -33.22 10.18
CA TYR A 275 -35.23 -33.14 11.65
C TYR A 275 -35.32 -31.68 12.08
N VAL A 276 -36.28 -31.35 12.95
CA VAL A 276 -36.51 -29.97 13.39
C VAL A 276 -36.75 -29.93 14.90
N THR A 277 -36.00 -29.06 15.56
CA THR A 277 -36.22 -28.65 16.95
C THR A 277 -36.38 -27.13 17.03
N ASN A 278 -36.45 -26.58 18.23
CA ASN A 278 -36.48 -25.12 18.41
C ASN A 278 -35.17 -24.43 18.02
N SER A 279 -34.05 -25.16 17.96
CA SER A 279 -32.71 -24.61 17.76
C SER A 279 -31.92 -25.26 16.62
N LEU A 280 -32.50 -26.26 15.93
CA LEU A 280 -31.83 -27.02 14.88
C LEU A 280 -32.80 -27.45 13.79
N ARG A 281 -32.33 -27.40 12.55
CA ARG A 281 -33.05 -27.88 11.37
C ARG A 281 -32.06 -28.58 10.44
N ILE A 282 -32.19 -29.90 10.32
CA ILE A 282 -31.38 -30.74 9.43
C ILE A 282 -32.30 -31.26 8.33
N VAL A 283 -31.85 -31.15 7.08
CA VAL A 283 -32.57 -31.60 5.89
C VAL A 283 -31.66 -32.52 5.10
N ILE A 284 -32.14 -33.71 4.76
CA ILE A 284 -31.48 -34.64 3.84
C ILE A 284 -32.49 -34.99 2.74
N ARG A 285 -32.13 -34.71 1.50
CA ARG A 285 -32.95 -34.91 0.30
C ARG A 285 -32.45 -36.06 -0.57
N GLY A 286 -33.15 -36.24 -1.68
CA GLY A 286 -33.24 -37.49 -2.44
C GLY A 286 -32.59 -37.35 -3.81
N ILE A 287 -33.31 -37.73 -4.87
CA ILE A 287 -32.80 -37.72 -6.23
C ILE A 287 -33.69 -36.92 -7.20
N ASP A 288 -34.57 -36.10 -6.63
CA ASP A 288 -35.61 -35.40 -7.36
C ASP A 288 -35.26 -33.91 -7.34
N ASP A 289 -35.45 -33.21 -8.46
CA ASP A 289 -35.30 -31.75 -8.54
C ASP A 289 -36.16 -31.06 -7.45
N ASP A 290 -35.48 -30.43 -6.48
CA ASP A 290 -36.03 -29.79 -5.29
C ASP A 290 -35.92 -28.25 -5.39
N PHE A 291 -36.77 -27.57 -4.62
CA PHE A 291 -36.79 -26.10 -4.56
C PHE A 291 -36.72 -25.63 -3.10
N TYR A 292 -35.57 -25.07 -2.73
CA TYR A 292 -35.26 -24.72 -1.36
C TYR A 292 -35.52 -23.25 -1.06
N THR A 293 -36.51 -22.99 -0.21
CA THR A 293 -36.88 -21.63 0.25
C THR A 293 -36.79 -21.44 1.75
N LYS A 294 -36.59 -22.54 2.49
CA LYS A 294 -36.49 -22.52 3.95
C LYS A 294 -35.07 -22.86 4.34
N ASP A 295 -34.50 -22.01 5.16
CA ASP A 295 -33.18 -22.21 5.73
C ASP A 295 -33.03 -23.55 6.44
N ALA A 296 -31.79 -24.03 6.43
CA ALA A 296 -31.35 -25.18 7.18
C ALA A 296 -30.02 -24.87 7.86
N HIS A 297 -29.81 -25.50 9.02
CA HIS A 297 -28.52 -25.48 9.69
C HIS A 297 -27.55 -26.48 9.07
N LEU A 298 -28.10 -27.62 8.62
CA LEU A 298 -27.40 -28.61 7.81
C LEU A 298 -28.35 -29.09 6.71
N LEU A 299 -27.94 -28.95 5.47
CA LEU A 299 -28.63 -29.44 4.28
C LEU A 299 -27.69 -30.41 3.55
N ILE A 300 -28.22 -31.56 3.16
CA ILE A 300 -27.55 -32.52 2.29
C ILE A 300 -28.52 -32.87 1.16
N ASP A 301 -28.17 -32.57 -0.08
CA ASP A 301 -28.80 -33.13 -1.27
C ASP A 301 -27.87 -34.21 -1.87
N ILE A 302 -28.45 -35.16 -2.59
CA ILE A 302 -27.77 -36.35 -3.12
C ILE A 302 -27.75 -36.35 -4.66
N ASP A 303 -28.77 -35.83 -5.33
CA ASP A 303 -28.90 -35.82 -6.79
C ASP A 303 -30.12 -34.95 -7.21
N GLY A 304 -30.03 -34.23 -8.32
CA GLY A 304 -31.17 -33.47 -8.89
C GLY A 304 -30.71 -32.14 -9.50
N ASP A 305 -31.47 -31.55 -10.43
CA ASP A 305 -31.18 -30.19 -10.91
C ASP A 305 -31.96 -29.16 -10.05
N ASP A 306 -31.35 -28.72 -8.96
CA ASP A 306 -31.98 -28.04 -7.84
C ASP A 306 -31.97 -26.51 -7.94
N VAL A 307 -32.83 -25.88 -7.12
CA VAL A 307 -32.79 -24.43 -6.92
C VAL A 307 -32.73 -24.07 -5.45
N TYR A 308 -31.66 -23.39 -5.09
CA TYR A 308 -31.37 -22.92 -3.75
C TYR A 308 -31.66 -21.42 -3.62
N GLN A 309 -32.79 -21.10 -2.98
CA GLN A 309 -33.20 -19.74 -2.59
C GLN A 309 -33.28 -19.57 -1.06
N ASN A 310 -32.70 -20.51 -0.31
CA ASN A 310 -32.57 -20.44 1.15
C ASN A 310 -31.17 -19.90 1.52
N ASN A 311 -30.68 -20.22 2.71
CA ASN A 311 -29.34 -19.79 3.12
C ASN A 311 -28.19 -20.50 2.40
N ALA A 312 -28.42 -21.68 1.81
CA ALA A 312 -27.42 -22.45 1.05
C ALA A 312 -26.03 -22.44 1.73
N GLY A 313 -26.01 -22.87 2.99
CA GLY A 313 -24.78 -22.95 3.78
C GLY A 313 -24.29 -21.61 4.36
N GLY A 314 -24.94 -20.48 4.10
CA GLY A 314 -24.56 -19.17 4.63
C GLY A 314 -25.13 -18.84 6.02
N CYS A 315 -24.36 -18.07 6.81
CA CYS A 315 -24.83 -17.35 7.99
C CYS A 315 -25.11 -15.89 7.61
N ARG A 316 -26.38 -15.50 7.61
CA ARG A 316 -26.89 -14.20 7.13
C ARG A 316 -27.22 -13.20 8.23
N SER A 317 -27.20 -13.63 9.49
CA SER A 317 -27.54 -12.79 10.65
C SER A 317 -26.67 -13.07 11.86
N SER A 318 -26.68 -12.15 12.83
CA SER A 318 -25.96 -12.35 14.08
C SER A 318 -26.47 -13.55 14.90
N PHE A 319 -27.63 -14.11 14.58
CA PHE A 319 -28.28 -15.20 15.31
C PHE A 319 -27.89 -16.59 14.80
N GLU A 320 -27.54 -16.71 13.52
CA GLU A 320 -27.04 -17.98 12.99
C GLU A 320 -25.62 -18.22 13.50
N GLU A 321 -25.36 -19.45 13.92
CA GLU A 321 -24.06 -19.83 14.48
C GLU A 321 -23.23 -20.56 13.42
N ILE A 322 -23.84 -21.57 12.81
CA ILE A 322 -23.24 -22.40 11.76
C ILE A 322 -24.33 -22.77 10.76
N ALA A 323 -23.99 -22.73 9.47
CA ALA A 323 -24.79 -23.26 8.38
C ALA A 323 -23.90 -24.09 7.46
N VAL A 324 -24.40 -25.25 7.03
CA VAL A 324 -23.71 -26.17 6.12
C VAL A 324 -24.69 -26.64 5.05
N CYS A 325 -24.29 -26.56 3.79
CA CYS A 325 -24.99 -27.12 2.64
C CYS A 325 -24.02 -28.00 1.87
N ILE A 326 -24.41 -29.23 1.61
CA ILE A 326 -23.65 -30.19 0.81
C ILE A 326 -24.55 -30.67 -0.31
N ASP A 327 -24.19 -30.34 -1.54
CA ASP A 327 -24.75 -30.94 -2.75
C ASP A 327 -23.77 -32.00 -3.27
N HIS A 328 -24.30 -33.02 -3.94
CA HIS A 328 -23.52 -34.14 -4.46
C HIS A 328 -23.44 -34.16 -5.99
N ASN A 329 -24.51 -33.75 -6.67
CA ASN A 329 -24.69 -33.92 -8.10
C ASN A 329 -25.91 -33.16 -8.60
N GLY A 330 -25.75 -32.35 -9.65
CA GLY A 330 -26.86 -31.60 -10.21
C GLY A 330 -26.42 -30.69 -11.34
N ASN A 331 -27.31 -29.82 -11.82
CA ASN A 331 -26.94 -28.57 -12.50
C ASN A 331 -27.80 -27.49 -11.86
N ASP A 332 -27.27 -26.98 -10.77
CA ASP A 332 -28.01 -26.31 -9.73
C ASP A 332 -27.97 -24.80 -9.89
N ARG A 333 -29.01 -24.19 -9.34
CA ARG A 333 -29.14 -22.74 -9.31
C ARG A 333 -29.15 -22.24 -7.89
N TYR A 334 -28.07 -21.58 -7.54
CA TYR A 334 -27.81 -20.98 -6.25
C TYR A 334 -28.14 -19.48 -6.32
N GLU A 335 -29.35 -19.11 -5.92
CA GLU A 335 -29.93 -17.77 -6.14
C GLU A 335 -30.22 -17.03 -4.82
N ALA A 336 -29.87 -15.74 -4.75
CA ALA A 336 -30.22 -14.85 -3.64
C ALA A 336 -31.32 -13.82 -4.01
N PRO A 337 -32.56 -14.23 -4.39
CA PRO A 337 -33.50 -13.37 -5.11
C PRO A 337 -34.12 -12.22 -4.30
N ASN A 338 -34.11 -12.29 -2.95
CA ASN A 338 -34.76 -11.30 -2.08
C ASN A 338 -33.79 -10.36 -1.34
N ASP A 339 -32.48 -10.47 -1.60
CA ASP A 339 -31.34 -9.84 -0.88
C ASP A 339 -31.31 -10.02 0.65
N LEU A 340 -30.17 -10.55 1.14
CA LEU A 340 -29.46 -10.31 2.44
C LEU A 340 -28.32 -11.36 2.65
N TYR A 341 -27.49 -11.64 1.63
CA TYR A 341 -26.16 -12.32 1.72
C TYR A 341 -26.14 -13.87 1.76
N VAL A 342 -25.95 -14.56 0.61
CA VAL A 342 -25.80 -16.04 0.57
C VAL A 342 -25.00 -16.56 -0.65
N GLN A 343 -24.04 -17.46 -0.39
CA GLN A 343 -23.74 -18.78 -0.98
C GLN A 343 -22.50 -19.27 -0.22
N GLY A 344 -22.69 -19.68 1.04
CA GLY A 344 -21.61 -19.89 2.01
C GLY A 344 -21.03 -18.64 2.71
N PHE A 345 -21.71 -17.48 2.72
CA PHE A 345 -21.23 -16.24 3.38
C PHE A 345 -21.21 -16.33 4.92
N GLY A 346 -20.18 -15.82 5.59
CA GLY A 346 -19.97 -16.00 7.04
C GLY A 346 -19.98 -14.71 7.89
N PHE A 347 -21.16 -14.24 8.32
CA PHE A 347 -21.29 -13.08 9.23
C PHE A 347 -21.53 -13.47 10.69
N LEU A 348 -20.56 -13.18 11.58
CA LEU A 348 -20.52 -13.61 13.00
C LEU A 348 -20.72 -15.12 13.24
N GLY A 349 -20.60 -15.95 12.20
CA GLY A 349 -20.85 -17.39 12.19
C GLY A 349 -19.88 -18.12 11.26
N CYS A 350 -20.06 -19.43 11.11
CA CYS A 350 -19.37 -20.21 10.08
C CYS A 350 -20.36 -20.66 9.00
N GLY A 351 -20.17 -20.23 7.76
CA GLY A 351 -20.94 -20.69 6.60
C GLY A 351 -20.11 -21.58 5.68
N PHE A 352 -20.68 -22.70 5.25
CA PHE A 352 -20.06 -23.66 4.34
C PHE A 352 -21.06 -24.11 3.27
N LEU A 353 -20.72 -23.89 2.02
CA LEU A 353 -21.35 -24.53 0.86
C LEU A 353 -20.30 -25.44 0.21
N ALA A 354 -20.66 -26.70 0.01
CA ALA A 354 -19.86 -27.66 -0.73
C ALA A 354 -20.73 -28.25 -1.85
N ASP A 355 -20.39 -27.96 -3.09
CA ASP A 355 -20.91 -28.63 -4.28
C ASP A 355 -19.84 -29.61 -4.77
N PHE A 356 -20.26 -30.79 -5.22
CA PHE A 356 -19.31 -31.82 -5.66
C PHE A 356 -19.29 -32.04 -7.17
N LYS A 357 -20.38 -31.74 -7.87
CA LYS A 357 -20.54 -32.04 -9.30
C LYS A 357 -21.72 -31.26 -9.87
N GLY A 358 -21.48 -30.59 -10.97
CA GLY A 358 -22.57 -30.09 -11.79
C GLY A 358 -22.08 -29.14 -12.85
N ASN A 359 -22.97 -28.39 -13.45
CA ASN A 359 -22.62 -27.15 -14.14
C ASN A 359 -23.54 -26.10 -13.53
N ASP A 360 -23.05 -25.42 -12.53
CA ASP A 360 -23.84 -24.72 -11.53
C ASP A 360 -23.78 -23.20 -11.72
N SER A 361 -24.82 -22.54 -11.24
CA SER A 361 -24.98 -21.10 -11.38
C SER A 361 -25.17 -20.44 -10.02
N TYR A 362 -24.15 -19.72 -9.59
CA TYR A 362 -24.13 -18.94 -8.36
C TYR A 362 -24.43 -17.47 -8.66
N THR A 363 -25.59 -16.98 -8.22
CA THR A 363 -26.02 -15.59 -8.45
C THR A 363 -26.36 -14.88 -7.15
N ALA A 364 -25.61 -13.81 -6.86
CA ALA A 364 -25.84 -12.94 -5.71
C ALA A 364 -25.54 -11.48 -6.04
N LYS A 365 -25.89 -10.55 -5.15
CA LYS A 365 -25.42 -9.16 -5.28
C LYS A 365 -24.17 -8.93 -4.46
N HIS A 366 -24.31 -8.88 -3.15
CA HIS A 366 -23.21 -8.51 -2.27
C HIS A 366 -23.03 -9.54 -1.17
N PHE A 367 -21.83 -9.61 -0.61
CA PHE A 367 -21.55 -10.39 0.59
C PHE A 367 -22.00 -11.85 0.40
N ALA A 368 -21.40 -12.56 -0.54
CA ALA A 368 -21.85 -13.89 -0.96
C ALA A 368 -20.67 -14.74 -1.45
N GLN A 369 -20.94 -15.97 -1.90
CA GLN A 369 -19.97 -16.83 -2.58
C GLN A 369 -18.68 -16.99 -1.76
N GLY A 370 -18.83 -17.56 -0.56
CA GLY A 370 -17.70 -17.81 0.34
C GLY A 370 -17.08 -16.56 0.99
N ALA A 371 -17.66 -15.36 0.89
CA ALA A 371 -17.10 -14.21 1.59
C ALA A 371 -17.27 -14.29 3.13
N GLY A 372 -16.33 -13.72 3.88
CA GLY A 372 -16.26 -13.78 5.35
C GLY A 372 -16.13 -12.41 6.00
N VAL A 373 -17.11 -12.05 6.84
CA VAL A 373 -17.13 -10.79 7.59
C VAL A 373 -17.26 -11.06 9.08
N CYS A 374 -16.18 -10.82 9.84
CA CYS A 374 -16.00 -11.21 11.25
C CYS A 374 -16.12 -12.74 11.53
N GLY A 375 -16.70 -13.51 10.61
CA GLY A 375 -16.84 -14.95 10.66
C GLY A 375 -15.99 -15.64 9.61
N VAL A 376 -16.38 -16.88 9.28
CA VAL A 376 -15.74 -17.70 8.25
C VAL A 376 -16.78 -18.06 7.21
N GLY A 377 -16.54 -17.72 5.95
CA GLY A 377 -17.33 -18.15 4.80
C GLY A 377 -16.47 -19.02 3.89
N VAL A 378 -17.03 -20.14 3.43
CA VAL A 378 -16.40 -21.06 2.50
C VAL A 378 -17.43 -21.51 1.46
N LEU A 379 -17.07 -21.37 0.19
CA LEU A 379 -17.70 -22.04 -0.94
C LEU A 379 -16.63 -22.97 -1.53
N TRP A 380 -16.94 -24.25 -1.61
CA TRP A 380 -16.14 -25.24 -2.31
C TRP A 380 -16.98 -25.84 -3.43
N ASP A 381 -16.61 -25.54 -4.67
CA ASP A 381 -17.04 -26.28 -5.83
C ASP A 381 -15.93 -27.26 -6.21
N LYS A 382 -16.30 -28.41 -6.75
CA LYS A 382 -15.36 -29.48 -7.05
C LYS A 382 -15.22 -29.79 -8.53
N SER A 383 -16.28 -29.66 -9.31
CA SER A 383 -16.17 -29.99 -10.72
C SER A 383 -17.38 -29.48 -11.47
N GLY A 384 -17.14 -28.80 -12.58
CA GLY A 384 -18.23 -28.38 -13.43
C GLY A 384 -17.85 -27.42 -14.52
N PHE A 385 -18.85 -26.72 -15.03
CA PHE A 385 -18.66 -25.46 -15.74
C PHE A 385 -19.58 -24.49 -15.03
N ASP A 386 -18.97 -23.62 -14.26
CA ASP A 386 -19.64 -22.90 -13.20
C ASP A 386 -19.63 -21.40 -13.48
N THR A 387 -20.72 -20.75 -13.11
CA THR A 387 -20.87 -19.31 -13.28
C THR A 387 -21.09 -18.64 -11.94
N TYR A 388 -20.13 -17.81 -11.55
CA TYR A 388 -20.17 -17.00 -10.34
C TYR A 388 -20.47 -15.54 -10.71
N ASN A 389 -21.72 -15.11 -10.53
CA ASN A 389 -22.16 -13.74 -10.82
C ASN A 389 -22.47 -12.97 -9.53
N ALA A 390 -21.67 -11.92 -9.25
CA ALA A 390 -21.84 -11.06 -8.10
C ALA A 390 -21.50 -9.59 -8.36
N HIS A 391 -21.80 -8.73 -7.38
CA HIS A 391 -21.49 -7.30 -7.40
C HIS A 391 -20.30 -6.95 -6.47
N ALA A 392 -20.44 -7.02 -5.13
CA ALA A 392 -19.36 -6.54 -4.26
C ALA A 392 -19.15 -7.39 -3.02
N PHE A 393 -17.89 -7.55 -2.61
CA PHE A 393 -17.54 -8.34 -1.43
C PHE A 393 -18.00 -9.80 -1.56
N CYS A 394 -17.62 -10.47 -2.66
CA CYS A 394 -18.04 -11.83 -2.98
C CYS A 394 -16.84 -12.66 -3.46
N GLN A 395 -17.03 -13.94 -3.75
CA GLN A 395 -16.01 -14.80 -4.37
C GLN A 395 -14.75 -14.88 -3.50
N GLY A 396 -14.93 -15.35 -2.27
CA GLY A 396 -13.85 -15.52 -1.31
C GLY A 396 -13.35 -14.24 -0.64
N ALA A 397 -14.15 -13.16 -0.58
CA ALA A 397 -13.72 -11.90 0.00
C ALA A 397 -13.63 -11.91 1.54
N GLY A 398 -12.62 -11.26 2.14
CA GLY A 398 -12.37 -11.33 3.60
C GLY A 398 -12.29 -9.99 4.33
N MET A 399 -12.91 -9.90 5.53
CA MET A 399 -12.77 -8.77 6.45
C MET A 399 -12.99 -9.18 7.91
N PHE A 400 -12.06 -8.83 8.81
CA PHE A 400 -12.03 -9.28 10.21
C PHE A 400 -12.17 -10.81 10.37
N GLY A 401 -12.04 -11.57 9.29
CA GLY A 401 -12.48 -12.94 9.18
C GLY A 401 -11.90 -13.56 7.91
N LEU A 402 -12.38 -14.76 7.59
CA LEU A 402 -11.87 -15.55 6.48
C LEU A 402 -12.96 -15.75 5.43
N GLY A 403 -12.70 -15.32 4.20
CA GLY A 403 -13.49 -15.69 3.03
C GLY A 403 -12.70 -16.61 2.12
N MET A 404 -13.34 -17.65 1.60
CA MET A 404 -12.74 -18.64 0.70
C MET A 404 -13.72 -19.05 -0.39
N LEU A 405 -13.27 -18.98 -1.64
CA LEU A 405 -13.86 -19.69 -2.77
C LEU A 405 -12.79 -20.68 -3.26
N LEU A 406 -13.15 -21.95 -3.29
CA LEU A 406 -12.30 -23.04 -3.75
C LEU A 406 -13.01 -23.69 -4.93
N ASP A 407 -12.36 -23.71 -6.09
CA ASP A 407 -12.77 -24.48 -7.25
C ASP A 407 -11.68 -25.48 -7.60
N ASP A 408 -12.07 -26.72 -7.90
CA ASP A 408 -11.11 -27.79 -8.19
C ASP A 408 -11.01 -28.11 -9.70
N ALA A 409 -12.02 -27.81 -10.50
CA ALA A 409 -12.01 -28.13 -11.94
C ALA A 409 -13.20 -27.53 -12.71
N GLY A 410 -12.94 -26.88 -13.84
CA GLY A 410 -14.01 -26.47 -14.76
C GLY A 410 -13.54 -25.68 -15.97
N GLU A 411 -14.41 -24.88 -16.57
CA GLU A 411 -13.98 -23.75 -17.44
C GLU A 411 -14.80 -22.52 -17.03
N ASP A 412 -14.51 -21.99 -15.87
CA ASP A 412 -15.44 -21.23 -15.06
C ASP A 412 -15.49 -19.74 -15.42
N LEU A 413 -16.54 -19.08 -14.93
CA LEU A 413 -16.75 -17.66 -15.13
C LEU A 413 -16.97 -16.95 -13.80
N TYR A 414 -15.98 -16.17 -13.40
CA TYR A 414 -16.01 -15.30 -12.24
C TYR A 414 -16.31 -13.86 -12.65
N ASP A 415 -17.48 -13.33 -12.30
CA ASP A 415 -17.87 -11.96 -12.64
C ASP A 415 -18.30 -11.16 -11.41
N CYS A 416 -17.45 -10.21 -11.00
CA CYS A 416 -17.65 -9.35 -9.83
C CYS A 416 -17.42 -7.86 -10.17
N ALA A 417 -18.00 -6.93 -9.41
CA ALA A 417 -17.73 -5.51 -9.60
C ALA A 417 -16.49 -5.04 -8.81
N THR A 418 -16.27 -5.52 -7.58
CA THR A 418 -15.23 -4.98 -6.67
C THR A 418 -15.08 -5.84 -5.43
N LEU A 419 -13.89 -5.79 -4.80
CA LEU A 419 -13.65 -6.47 -3.52
C LEU A 419 -14.05 -7.95 -3.58
N GLY A 420 -13.76 -8.64 -4.67
CA GLY A 420 -14.04 -10.07 -4.83
C GLY A 420 -12.91 -10.79 -5.54
N GLN A 421 -13.07 -12.08 -5.82
CA GLN A 421 -12.03 -12.92 -6.42
C GLN A 421 -10.79 -12.94 -5.51
N GLY A 422 -10.97 -13.37 -4.26
CA GLY A 422 -9.92 -13.36 -3.24
C GLY A 422 -9.60 -11.96 -2.68
N GLY A 423 -10.50 -10.99 -2.87
CA GLY A 423 -10.30 -9.62 -2.38
C GLY A 423 -10.36 -9.50 -0.85
N ALA A 424 -9.53 -8.64 -0.24
CA ALA A 424 -9.53 -8.49 1.23
C ALA A 424 -9.47 -7.04 1.73
N THR A 425 -9.99 -6.84 2.94
CA THR A 425 -9.84 -5.59 3.68
C THR A 425 -9.62 -5.85 5.18
N THR A 426 -9.46 -4.76 5.94
CA THR A 426 -9.08 -4.67 7.37
C THR A 426 -9.23 -5.95 8.20
N LEU A 427 -8.09 -6.45 8.70
CA LEU A 427 -7.87 -7.69 9.44
C LEU A 427 -8.53 -8.93 8.83
N GLY A 428 -8.90 -8.91 7.56
CA GLY A 428 -9.47 -10.03 6.85
C GLY A 428 -8.46 -10.74 5.97
N MET A 429 -8.77 -11.99 5.67
CA MET A 429 -8.09 -12.74 4.62
C MET A 429 -9.12 -13.25 3.63
N GLY A 430 -8.92 -12.92 2.37
CA GLY A 430 -9.73 -13.38 1.25
C GLY A 430 -8.89 -14.30 0.36
N ILE A 431 -9.46 -15.43 -0.04
CA ILE A 431 -8.80 -16.43 -0.88
C ILE A 431 -9.76 -16.87 -1.98
N LEU A 432 -9.32 -16.78 -3.23
CA LEU A 432 -9.85 -17.57 -4.33
C LEU A 432 -8.76 -18.53 -4.77
N SER A 433 -9.09 -19.81 -4.93
CA SER A 433 -8.16 -20.81 -5.42
C SER A 433 -8.85 -21.68 -6.45
N ASP A 434 -8.34 -21.66 -7.67
CA ASP A 434 -8.74 -22.49 -8.81
C ASP A 434 -7.59 -23.45 -9.15
N LEU A 435 -7.91 -24.63 -9.70
CA LEU A 435 -6.93 -25.69 -9.96
C LEU A 435 -6.83 -26.11 -11.43
N GLU A 436 -7.93 -26.19 -12.17
CA GLU A 436 -7.96 -26.70 -13.53
C GLU A 436 -9.04 -25.98 -14.34
N GLY A 437 -8.70 -25.30 -15.43
CA GLY A 437 -9.72 -24.77 -16.34
C GLY A 437 -9.22 -23.76 -17.36
N ASP A 438 -10.01 -23.44 -18.39
CA ASP A 438 -9.76 -22.25 -19.23
C ASP A 438 -10.73 -21.14 -18.77
N ASP A 439 -10.36 -20.48 -17.68
CA ASP A 439 -11.24 -19.68 -16.84
C ASP A 439 -11.27 -18.21 -17.21
N ARG A 440 -12.32 -17.53 -16.73
CA ARG A 440 -12.55 -16.09 -17.01
C ARG A 440 -12.81 -15.34 -15.73
N TYR A 441 -11.86 -14.48 -15.37
CA TYR A 441 -11.94 -13.59 -14.22
C TYR A 441 -12.26 -12.16 -14.67
N TYR A 442 -13.53 -11.77 -14.54
CA TYR A 442 -14.02 -10.44 -14.88
C TYR A 442 -14.28 -9.61 -13.62
N LEU A 443 -13.58 -8.49 -13.51
CA LEU A 443 -13.73 -7.54 -12.41
C LEU A 443 -14.01 -6.13 -12.92
N ALA A 444 -15.05 -5.49 -12.40
CA ALA A 444 -15.43 -4.12 -12.78
C ALA A 444 -15.68 -3.93 -14.30
N ILE A 445 -16.04 -5.00 -15.02
CA ILE A 445 -16.25 -4.96 -16.48
C ILE A 445 -17.65 -4.47 -16.84
N ASP A 446 -18.66 -4.99 -16.14
CA ASP A 446 -20.07 -4.66 -16.35
C ASP A 446 -20.46 -3.37 -15.61
N ASP A 447 -20.62 -2.29 -16.37
CA ASP A 447 -21.03 -0.97 -15.86
C ASP A 447 -22.44 -1.00 -15.23
N SER A 448 -23.23 -2.07 -15.46
CA SER A 448 -24.54 -2.26 -14.81
C SER A 448 -24.41 -2.68 -13.34
N LYS A 449 -23.25 -3.19 -12.92
CA LYS A 449 -22.92 -3.55 -11.54
C LYS A 449 -22.26 -2.40 -10.81
N ASP A 450 -22.95 -1.25 -10.70
CA ASP A 450 -22.43 -0.07 -9.99
C ASP A 450 -22.61 -0.18 -8.47
N ALA A 451 -21.71 -0.92 -7.81
CA ALA A 451 -21.72 -1.01 -6.34
C ALA A 451 -21.04 0.19 -5.64
N LEU A 452 -20.13 0.92 -6.30
CA LEU A 452 -19.20 1.88 -5.65
C LEU A 452 -19.01 3.24 -6.36
N GLY A 453 -19.55 3.45 -7.57
CA GLY A 453 -19.26 4.62 -8.41
C GLY A 453 -17.94 4.50 -9.19
N ASN A 454 -17.49 5.61 -9.79
CA ASN A 454 -16.48 5.72 -10.87
C ASN A 454 -15.07 5.11 -10.64
N LEU A 455 -14.80 4.36 -9.57
CA LEU A 455 -13.55 3.63 -9.36
C LEU A 455 -13.79 2.35 -8.53
N ALA A 456 -14.33 1.31 -9.15
CA ALA A 456 -14.41 -0.05 -8.59
C ALA A 456 -13.03 -0.74 -8.65
N GLY A 457 -12.64 -1.58 -7.68
CA GLY A 457 -11.32 -2.24 -7.65
C GLY A 457 -11.11 -3.11 -6.40
N TYR A 458 -9.88 -3.58 -6.17
CA TYR A 458 -9.43 -4.42 -5.05
C TYR A 458 -9.92 -5.88 -5.08
N GLY A 459 -9.96 -6.48 -6.27
CA GLY A 459 -10.19 -7.92 -6.47
C GLY A 459 -9.06 -8.62 -7.22
N GLN A 460 -9.24 -9.88 -7.60
CA GLN A 460 -8.20 -10.72 -8.22
C GLN A 460 -6.95 -10.79 -7.36
N GLY A 461 -7.13 -11.23 -6.11
CA GLY A 461 -6.07 -11.21 -5.09
C GLY A 461 -5.69 -9.80 -4.62
N GLY A 462 -6.49 -8.79 -4.98
CA GLY A 462 -6.32 -7.41 -4.55
C GLY A 462 -6.68 -7.19 -3.08
N ALA A 463 -6.01 -6.26 -2.41
CA ALA A 463 -6.33 -5.94 -1.02
C ALA A 463 -6.30 -4.45 -0.73
N LEU A 464 -7.10 -4.03 0.25
CA LEU A 464 -7.05 -2.66 0.74
C LEU A 464 -7.16 -2.51 2.27
N SER A 465 -7.01 -1.28 2.72
CA SER A 465 -7.52 -0.83 4.01
C SER A 465 -8.05 0.61 3.91
N PHE A 466 -8.68 1.09 4.98
CA PHE A 466 -9.28 2.43 5.01
C PHE A 466 -8.21 3.52 5.11
N ARG A 467 -8.36 4.56 4.29
CA ARG A 467 -7.45 5.72 4.25
C ARG A 467 -7.79 6.77 5.29
N ASN A 468 -8.21 6.35 6.48
CA ASN A 468 -8.32 7.26 7.59
C ASN A 468 -6.99 7.23 8.35
N TYR A 469 -6.09 8.12 7.92
CA TYR A 469 -4.89 8.50 8.69
C TYR A 469 -5.34 8.88 10.10
N PRO A 470 -4.64 8.44 11.17
CA PRO A 470 -5.14 8.60 12.52
C PRO A 470 -5.41 10.08 12.78
N TRP A 471 -6.68 10.40 12.99
CA TRP A 471 -7.12 11.72 13.37
C TRP A 471 -7.73 11.63 14.75
N ARG A 472 -7.12 12.32 15.72
CA ARG A 472 -7.67 12.52 17.06
C ARG A 472 -7.96 11.23 17.85
N LYS A 473 -6.88 10.67 18.43
CA LYS A 473 -6.96 9.97 19.71
C LYS A 473 -7.67 8.60 19.74
N LYS A 474 -7.68 7.82 18.64
CA LYS A 474 -8.43 6.55 18.57
C LYS A 474 -7.67 5.40 17.91
N LEU A 475 -7.88 4.19 18.45
CA LEU A 475 -7.32 2.90 18.02
C LEU A 475 -7.76 2.54 16.60
N THR A 476 -6.85 2.22 15.68
CA THR A 476 -7.19 1.91 14.28
C THR A 476 -6.70 0.52 13.86
N ALA A 477 -7.58 -0.27 13.23
CA ALA A 477 -7.24 -1.55 12.63
C ALA A 477 -6.91 -1.34 11.14
N TYR A 478 -5.83 -1.93 10.63
CA TYR A 478 -5.43 -1.79 9.23
C TYR A 478 -5.22 -3.14 8.54
N GLY A 479 -5.40 -3.13 7.21
CA GLY A 479 -4.87 -4.13 6.28
C GLY A 479 -5.59 -5.46 6.22
N GLY A 480 -5.89 -5.95 5.01
CA GLY A 480 -6.24 -7.35 4.75
C GLY A 480 -5.18 -8.06 3.90
N ALA A 481 -5.27 -9.38 3.80
CA ALA A 481 -4.49 -10.20 2.88
C ALA A 481 -5.42 -10.80 1.82
N GLY A 482 -5.32 -10.33 0.58
CA GLY A 482 -6.09 -10.85 -0.56
C GLY A 482 -5.20 -11.76 -1.40
N LEU A 483 -5.69 -12.94 -1.73
CA LEU A 483 -4.93 -13.99 -2.41
C LEU A 483 -5.80 -14.60 -3.53
N LEU A 484 -5.25 -14.66 -4.74
CA LEU A 484 -5.77 -15.46 -5.85
C LEU A 484 -4.68 -16.45 -6.27
N PHE A 485 -5.03 -17.72 -6.31
CA PHE A 485 -4.16 -18.78 -6.79
C PHE A 485 -4.86 -19.52 -7.92
N ASP A 486 -4.21 -19.58 -9.07
CA ASP A 486 -4.60 -20.42 -10.19
C ASP A 486 -3.49 -21.46 -10.42
N ALA A 487 -3.84 -22.67 -10.84
CA ALA A 487 -2.90 -23.76 -10.97
C ALA A 487 -2.67 -24.28 -12.40
N SER A 488 -3.67 -24.21 -13.28
CA SER A 488 -3.48 -24.61 -14.67
C SER A 488 -4.64 -24.17 -15.56
N GLY A 489 -4.31 -23.63 -16.73
CA GLY A 489 -5.35 -23.18 -17.64
C GLY A 489 -4.90 -22.44 -18.88
N ASN A 490 -5.81 -21.76 -19.56
CA ASN A 490 -5.48 -20.66 -20.48
C ASN A 490 -6.46 -19.52 -20.18
N ASP A 491 -6.13 -18.81 -19.13
CA ASP A 491 -7.04 -18.00 -18.35
C ASP A 491 -7.11 -16.57 -18.83
N ARG A 492 -8.20 -15.90 -18.46
CA ARG A 492 -8.42 -14.50 -18.83
C ARG A 492 -8.73 -13.67 -17.61
N TYR A 493 -7.74 -12.93 -17.16
CA TYR A 493 -7.84 -11.96 -16.08
C TYR A 493 -8.14 -10.57 -16.64
N TRP A 494 -9.40 -10.13 -16.59
CA TRP A 494 -9.79 -8.81 -17.08
C TRP A 494 -10.39 -7.93 -16.00
N THR A 495 -9.71 -6.81 -15.72
CA THR A 495 -10.19 -5.77 -14.83
C THR A 495 -10.10 -4.35 -15.41
N LYS A 496 -11.11 -3.52 -15.10
CA LYS A 496 -11.05 -2.05 -15.28
C LYS A 496 -10.73 -1.30 -13.99
N GLY A 497 -10.53 -2.02 -12.89
CA GLY A 497 -10.50 -1.46 -11.56
C GLY A 497 -9.15 -0.93 -11.07
N TRP A 498 -9.08 -0.72 -9.76
CA TRP A 498 -7.93 -0.17 -9.04
C TRP A 498 -7.28 -1.16 -8.08
N CYS A 499 -5.95 -1.33 -8.18
CA CYS A 499 -5.16 -2.23 -7.32
C CYS A 499 -5.70 -3.68 -7.35
N ASP A 500 -5.98 -4.18 -8.54
CA ASP A 500 -6.38 -5.56 -8.82
C ASP A 500 -5.17 -6.39 -9.27
N GLN A 501 -5.33 -7.71 -9.48
CA GLN A 501 -4.26 -8.60 -9.97
C GLN A 501 -3.03 -8.60 -9.07
N GLY A 502 -3.23 -9.04 -7.83
CA GLY A 502 -2.20 -9.02 -6.79
C GLY A 502 -1.81 -7.61 -6.33
N GLY A 503 -2.58 -6.59 -6.72
CA GLY A 503 -2.39 -5.21 -6.29
C GLY A 503 -2.78 -4.97 -4.83
N SER A 504 -2.23 -3.93 -4.21
CA SER A 504 -2.62 -3.59 -2.84
C SER A 504 -2.60 -2.11 -2.52
N TYR A 505 -3.39 -1.75 -1.51
CA TYR A 505 -3.62 -0.36 -1.11
C TYR A 505 -3.68 -0.21 0.42
N ILE A 506 -2.79 0.58 1.01
CA ILE A 506 -2.78 0.92 2.45
C ILE A 506 -2.60 -0.29 3.36
N MET A 507 -1.36 -0.52 3.80
CA MET A 507 -1.04 -1.48 4.88
C MET A 507 -1.64 -2.87 4.66
N SER A 508 -1.79 -3.31 3.41
CA SER A 508 -2.39 -4.57 3.03
C SER A 508 -1.37 -5.47 2.32
N LEU A 509 -1.81 -6.68 1.97
CA LEU A 509 -1.07 -7.61 1.16
C LEU A 509 -2.00 -8.10 0.05
N GLY A 510 -1.61 -7.91 -1.21
CA GLY A 510 -2.27 -8.49 -2.36
C GLY A 510 -1.32 -9.47 -3.05
N ALA A 511 -1.83 -10.63 -3.45
CA ALA A 511 -1.09 -11.62 -4.22
C ALA A 511 -1.96 -12.28 -5.28
N LEU A 512 -1.43 -12.37 -6.50
CA LEU A 512 -1.93 -13.25 -7.56
C LEU A 512 -0.79 -14.18 -7.95
N VAL A 513 -1.06 -15.49 -7.99
CA VAL A 513 -0.11 -16.48 -8.50
C VAL A 513 -0.83 -17.34 -9.52
N ASP A 514 -0.29 -17.36 -10.72
CA ASP A 514 -0.59 -18.35 -11.75
C ASP A 514 0.58 -19.35 -11.83
N ILE A 515 0.29 -20.62 -12.09
CA ILE A 515 1.28 -21.69 -12.11
C ILE A 515 1.60 -22.14 -13.55
N ALA A 516 0.61 -22.15 -14.44
CA ALA A 516 0.78 -22.70 -15.79
C ALA A 516 -0.37 -22.30 -16.71
N GLY A 517 -0.06 -21.79 -17.89
CA GLY A 517 -1.10 -21.56 -18.89
C GLY A 517 -0.65 -20.87 -20.16
N ASN A 518 -1.56 -20.25 -20.89
CA ASN A 518 -1.22 -19.23 -21.88
C ASN A 518 -2.27 -18.14 -21.72
N ASP A 519 -1.96 -17.22 -20.82
CA ASP A 519 -2.94 -16.45 -20.09
C ASP A 519 -2.98 -15.02 -20.61
N HIS A 520 -4.13 -14.38 -20.39
CA HIS A 520 -4.33 -13.00 -20.82
C HIS A 520 -4.73 -12.11 -19.66
N TYR A 521 -3.77 -11.30 -19.22
CA TYR A 521 -3.92 -10.33 -18.15
C TYR A 521 -4.19 -8.94 -18.72
N THR A 522 -5.39 -8.42 -18.50
CA THR A 522 -5.77 -7.05 -18.87
C THR A 522 -6.15 -6.25 -17.63
N ALA A 523 -5.35 -5.24 -17.28
CA ALA A 523 -5.60 -4.37 -16.13
C ALA A 523 -5.51 -2.89 -16.47
N ASN A 524 -6.48 -2.11 -16.01
CA ASN A 524 -6.37 -0.64 -16.07
C ASN A 524 -5.28 -0.13 -15.10
N THR A 525 -5.24 -0.67 -13.88
CA THR A 525 -4.16 -0.48 -12.90
C THR A 525 -4.05 -1.73 -12.04
N GLY A 526 -2.88 -2.07 -11.50
CA GLY A 526 -2.82 -2.99 -10.36
C GLY A 526 -1.89 -4.19 -10.44
N GLN A 527 -1.48 -4.67 -11.63
CA GLN A 527 -0.61 -5.86 -11.79
C GLN A 527 0.62 -5.82 -10.86
N GLY A 528 0.56 -6.56 -9.75
CA GLY A 528 1.59 -6.57 -8.71
C GLY A 528 1.91 -5.19 -8.13
N SER A 529 0.98 -4.22 -8.19
CA SER A 529 1.24 -2.82 -7.85
C SER A 529 0.78 -2.46 -6.43
N GLY A 530 1.70 -1.95 -5.62
CA GLY A 530 1.47 -1.58 -4.23
C GLY A 530 1.47 -0.07 -4.00
N ILE A 531 0.48 0.47 -3.29
CA ILE A 531 0.37 1.92 -2.97
C ILE A 531 0.04 2.15 -1.48
N HIS A 532 0.81 3.04 -0.83
CA HIS A 532 0.67 3.45 0.58
C HIS A 532 1.08 2.39 1.62
N ILE A 533 2.37 2.09 1.74
CA ILE A 533 2.95 1.20 2.76
C ILE A 533 2.30 -0.18 2.72
N THR A 534 2.37 -0.83 1.57
CA THR A 534 1.68 -2.09 1.32
C THR A 534 2.57 -3.03 0.52
N ASN A 535 2.13 -4.28 0.38
CA ASN A 535 2.87 -5.32 -0.33
C ASN A 535 1.98 -5.88 -1.43
N ALA A 536 2.46 -5.86 -2.67
CA ALA A 536 1.74 -6.33 -3.83
C ALA A 536 2.64 -7.23 -4.65
N ILE A 537 2.12 -8.37 -5.09
CA ILE A 537 2.87 -9.34 -5.86
C ILE A 537 1.99 -10.04 -6.90
N LEU A 538 2.49 -10.12 -8.12
CA LEU A 538 1.99 -11.00 -9.17
C LEU A 538 3.12 -11.95 -9.55
N ILE A 539 2.82 -13.25 -9.64
CA ILE A 539 3.74 -14.26 -10.13
C ILE A 539 3.03 -15.04 -11.23
N ASP A 540 3.67 -15.14 -12.38
CA ASP A 540 3.38 -16.13 -13.41
C ASP A 540 4.57 -17.07 -13.52
N LYS A 541 4.34 -18.37 -13.68
CA LYS A 541 5.38 -19.41 -13.59
C LYS A 541 5.74 -20.07 -14.91
N ASP A 542 4.82 -20.17 -15.87
CA ASP A 542 5.01 -20.92 -17.12
C ASP A 542 3.87 -20.56 -18.08
N GLY A 543 4.19 -20.13 -19.30
CA GLY A 543 3.15 -19.90 -20.30
C GLY A 543 3.60 -19.22 -21.56
N HIS A 544 2.67 -18.72 -22.37
CA HIS A 544 2.97 -17.77 -23.44
C HIS A 544 1.92 -16.68 -23.36
N ASP A 545 2.24 -15.66 -22.58
CA ASP A 545 1.24 -14.85 -21.92
C ASP A 545 1.14 -13.46 -22.55
N ILE A 546 0.00 -12.83 -22.33
CA ILE A 546 -0.27 -11.48 -22.80
C ILE A 546 -0.60 -10.62 -21.60
N TYR A 547 0.21 -9.59 -21.38
CA TYR A 547 0.00 -8.60 -20.34
C TYR A 547 -0.36 -7.24 -20.95
N GLU A 548 -1.55 -6.74 -20.66
CA GLU A 548 -2.05 -5.44 -21.10
C GLU A 548 -2.31 -4.52 -19.90
N GLY A 549 -1.39 -3.58 -19.67
CA GLY A 549 -1.45 -2.61 -18.58
C GLY A 549 -1.86 -1.19 -19.00
N GLY A 550 -2.68 -0.53 -18.18
CA GLY A 550 -3.05 0.88 -18.34
C GLY A 550 -2.06 1.85 -17.67
N PHE A 551 -2.15 1.95 -16.35
CA PHE A 551 -1.44 2.90 -15.47
C PHE A 551 -0.97 2.20 -14.18
N ARG A 552 0.29 2.39 -13.78
CA ARG A 552 0.94 1.74 -12.62
C ARG A 552 0.77 0.21 -12.64
N THR A 553 1.26 -0.42 -13.70
CA THR A 553 1.25 -1.87 -13.90
C THR A 553 2.68 -2.43 -13.83
N GLY A 554 2.83 -3.76 -13.82
CA GLY A 554 4.15 -4.38 -13.91
C GLY A 554 4.97 -4.33 -12.62
N GLY A 555 4.40 -4.61 -11.44
CA GLY A 555 5.18 -4.61 -10.21
C GLY A 555 5.51 -3.19 -9.72
N SER A 556 4.65 -2.21 -9.99
CA SER A 556 4.90 -0.80 -9.62
C SER A 556 4.70 -0.56 -8.12
N GLY A 557 5.73 -0.07 -7.43
CA GLY A 557 5.65 0.37 -6.03
C GLY A 557 5.44 1.88 -5.91
N GLY A 558 4.59 2.32 -4.98
CA GLY A 558 4.43 3.73 -4.60
C GLY A 558 4.20 3.96 -3.10
N ASP A 559 4.58 5.14 -2.59
CA ASP A 559 4.33 5.56 -1.21
C ASP A 559 4.86 4.55 -0.18
N ARG A 560 6.15 4.17 -0.27
CA ARG A 560 6.82 3.18 0.61
C ARG A 560 6.33 1.73 0.47
N SER A 561 5.65 1.41 -0.63
CA SER A 561 5.18 0.06 -0.88
C SER A 561 6.15 -0.75 -1.71
N ALA A 562 6.07 -2.07 -1.54
CA ALA A 562 6.65 -3.06 -2.43
C ALA A 562 5.63 -3.45 -3.50
N GLY A 563 6.02 -3.34 -4.77
CA GLY A 563 5.31 -3.91 -5.93
C GLY A 563 6.24 -4.88 -6.67
N PHE A 564 5.75 -6.08 -6.94
CA PHE A 564 6.50 -7.18 -7.52
C PHE A 564 5.68 -7.79 -8.65
N PHE A 565 6.30 -8.00 -9.79
CA PHE A 565 5.80 -8.83 -10.87
C PHE A 565 6.97 -9.70 -11.31
N ILE A 566 6.78 -11.02 -11.23
CA ILE A 566 7.76 -11.99 -11.70
C ILE A 566 7.07 -12.89 -12.72
N ASP A 567 7.61 -12.90 -13.92
CA ASP A 567 7.33 -13.89 -14.96
C ASP A 567 8.56 -14.81 -15.07
N TYR A 568 8.33 -16.11 -15.26
CA TYR A 568 9.38 -17.13 -15.20
C TYR A 568 9.72 -17.74 -16.54
N ALA A 569 8.74 -17.95 -17.41
CA ALA A 569 8.97 -18.67 -18.65
C ALA A 569 7.85 -18.39 -19.62
N GLY A 570 8.22 -18.04 -20.84
CA GLY A 570 7.25 -17.95 -21.91
C GLY A 570 7.82 -17.35 -23.16
N ASN A 571 6.93 -16.77 -23.97
CA ASN A 571 7.29 -15.97 -25.15
C ASN A 571 6.18 -14.92 -25.19
N ASP A 572 6.35 -13.92 -24.36
CA ASP A 572 5.28 -13.14 -23.76
C ASP A 572 5.17 -11.78 -24.41
N ILE A 573 4.01 -11.17 -24.24
CA ILE A 573 3.70 -9.87 -24.83
C ILE A 573 3.33 -8.89 -23.72
N TYR A 574 4.25 -7.98 -23.42
CA TYR A 574 4.05 -6.92 -22.44
C TYR A 574 3.63 -5.63 -23.13
N THR A 575 2.38 -5.22 -22.94
CA THR A 575 1.80 -4.01 -23.53
C THR A 575 1.41 -3.00 -22.45
N SER A 576 1.88 -1.76 -22.56
CA SER A 576 1.46 -0.66 -21.69
C SER A 576 0.96 0.59 -22.45
N ARG A 577 -0.11 1.21 -21.91
CA ARG A 577 -0.70 2.46 -22.45
C ARG A 577 -0.03 3.74 -21.94
N THR A 578 0.25 3.83 -20.63
CA THR A 578 0.67 5.11 -20.01
C THR A 578 1.79 4.99 -18.97
N SER A 579 2.25 3.79 -18.63
CA SER A 579 3.33 3.61 -17.66
C SER A 579 4.06 2.28 -17.84
N SER A 580 5.37 2.33 -17.86
CA SER A 580 6.26 1.18 -17.97
C SER A 580 6.10 0.09 -16.90
N TYR A 581 6.52 -1.15 -17.20
CA TYR A 581 6.67 -2.18 -16.16
C TYR A 581 7.91 -1.88 -15.29
N GLY A 582 7.87 -2.32 -14.04
CA GLY A 582 8.91 -2.10 -13.04
C GLY A 582 9.04 -0.65 -12.56
N THR A 583 8.00 0.18 -12.72
CA THR A 583 8.10 1.64 -12.46
C THR A 583 7.97 2.01 -10.99
N GLY A 584 8.93 2.78 -10.47
CA GLY A 584 8.90 3.36 -9.13
C GLY A 584 8.08 4.65 -9.09
N GLY A 585 6.85 4.60 -8.57
CA GLY A 585 5.89 5.69 -8.73
C GLY A 585 5.97 6.83 -7.70
N LYS A 586 6.53 6.62 -6.50
CA LYS A 586 6.46 7.58 -5.38
C LYS A 586 7.48 7.27 -4.28
N PRO A 587 7.87 8.26 -3.46
CA PRO A 587 9.03 8.14 -2.60
C PRO A 587 9.14 6.86 -1.75
N LEU A 588 10.34 6.29 -1.70
CA LEU A 588 10.76 5.14 -0.87
C LEU A 588 10.05 3.81 -1.20
N SER A 589 9.38 3.71 -2.34
CA SER A 589 8.81 2.45 -2.80
C SER A 589 9.87 1.53 -3.38
N TYR A 590 9.51 0.25 -3.50
CA TYR A 590 10.29 -0.76 -4.20
C TYR A 590 9.43 -1.35 -5.31
N SER A 591 9.97 -1.39 -6.52
CA SER A 591 9.32 -1.90 -7.72
C SER A 591 10.27 -2.91 -8.35
N LEU A 592 9.79 -4.13 -8.56
CA LEU A 592 10.55 -5.19 -9.19
C LEU A 592 9.69 -5.83 -10.27
N PHE A 593 10.19 -5.76 -11.49
CA PHE A 593 9.73 -6.56 -12.62
C PHE A 593 10.88 -7.48 -13.02
N ILE A 594 10.60 -8.77 -13.11
CA ILE A 594 11.52 -9.77 -13.65
C ILE A 594 10.73 -10.54 -14.70
N ASP A 595 11.28 -10.54 -15.90
CA ASP A 595 11.05 -11.55 -16.91
C ASP A 595 12.31 -12.43 -16.94
N TYR A 596 12.13 -13.76 -17.01
CA TYR A 596 13.23 -14.70 -16.78
C TYR A 596 13.65 -15.46 -18.03
N GLN A 597 12.70 -16.02 -18.80
CA GLN A 597 12.97 -16.84 -19.97
C GLN A 597 11.93 -16.58 -21.06
N GLY A 598 12.38 -16.34 -22.28
CA GLY A 598 11.49 -16.19 -23.43
C GLY A 598 12.04 -15.33 -24.55
N GLU A 599 11.54 -15.52 -25.78
CA GLU A 599 11.71 -14.52 -26.84
C GLU A 599 10.54 -13.53 -26.79
N ASP A 600 10.70 -12.45 -26.03
CA ASP A 600 9.57 -11.64 -25.56
C ASP A 600 9.34 -10.39 -26.41
N THR A 601 8.13 -9.82 -26.31
CA THR A 601 7.75 -8.61 -27.04
C THR A 601 7.29 -7.51 -26.09
N TYR A 602 8.03 -6.41 -26.06
CA TYR A 602 7.77 -5.27 -25.18
C TYR A 602 7.21 -4.07 -25.96
N ILE A 603 5.97 -3.67 -25.66
CA ILE A 603 5.23 -2.63 -26.39
C ILE A 603 4.78 -1.51 -25.43
N CYS A 604 5.21 -0.28 -25.69
CA CYS A 604 4.69 0.92 -25.02
C CYS A 604 4.40 2.01 -26.06
N SER A 605 3.12 2.36 -26.23
CA SER A 605 2.71 3.37 -27.21
C SER A 605 3.06 4.79 -26.77
N ASP A 606 3.62 5.60 -27.68
CA ASP A 606 3.94 7.02 -27.46
C ASP A 606 2.72 7.89 -27.82
N PRO A 607 1.97 8.45 -26.86
CA PRO A 607 0.96 9.48 -27.15
C PRO A 607 1.58 10.69 -27.87
N GLU A 608 1.44 10.71 -29.21
CA GLU A 608 1.46 11.88 -30.10
C GLU A 608 2.53 12.97 -29.86
N ASN A 609 3.80 12.60 -29.63
CA ASN A 609 4.94 13.55 -29.50
C ASN A 609 4.84 14.58 -28.35
N GLU A 610 3.93 14.41 -27.40
CA GLU A 610 3.95 15.19 -26.16
C GLU A 610 4.70 14.41 -25.08
N ILE A 611 5.84 14.92 -24.63
CA ILE A 611 6.49 14.43 -23.40
C ILE A 611 5.57 14.81 -22.24
N THR A 612 4.64 13.92 -21.90
CA THR A 612 3.82 14.05 -20.69
C THR A 612 4.57 13.49 -19.49
N PHE A 613 4.17 13.87 -18.27
CA PHE A 613 4.69 13.31 -17.01
C PHE A 613 4.63 11.77 -16.93
N ASN A 614 3.90 11.12 -17.84
CA ASN A 614 3.63 9.69 -17.89
C ASN A 614 4.59 8.88 -18.79
N ASN A 615 5.46 9.53 -19.58
CA ASN A 615 6.13 8.87 -20.71
C ASN A 615 7.66 8.75 -20.62
N TRP A 616 8.25 8.64 -19.42
CA TRP A 616 9.70 8.52 -19.30
C TRP A 616 10.17 7.07 -19.40
N GLN A 617 10.92 6.78 -20.47
CA GLN A 617 11.81 5.62 -20.65
C GLN A 617 11.22 4.30 -20.16
N SER A 618 10.53 3.65 -21.09
CA SER A 618 9.39 2.75 -20.90
C SER A 618 9.57 1.42 -20.15
N PHE A 619 10.64 1.18 -19.38
CA PHE A 619 10.82 0.02 -18.50
C PHE A 619 11.83 0.37 -17.38
N GLY A 620 11.54 0.03 -16.11
CA GLY A 620 12.46 0.28 -14.98
C GLY A 620 12.66 1.75 -14.56
N GLY A 621 11.74 2.64 -14.94
CA GLY A 621 11.81 4.08 -14.66
C GLY A 621 11.38 4.49 -13.23
N VAL A 622 11.79 5.69 -12.81
CA VAL A 622 11.42 6.27 -11.51
C VAL A 622 10.67 7.59 -11.71
N TRP A 623 9.54 7.75 -10.99
CA TRP A 623 8.74 8.97 -10.99
C TRP A 623 9.47 10.11 -10.27
N PRO A 624 9.37 11.34 -10.81
CA PRO A 624 10.14 12.48 -10.35
C PRO A 624 9.73 12.98 -8.97
N GLU A 625 8.50 12.76 -8.48
CA GLU A 625 7.91 13.54 -7.36
C GLU A 625 8.57 13.37 -5.98
N SER A 626 9.53 12.44 -5.84
CA SER A 626 10.22 12.18 -4.57
C SER A 626 11.38 13.13 -4.27
N GLU A 627 11.37 13.75 -3.08
CA GLU A 627 12.55 14.43 -2.51
C GLU A 627 13.81 13.55 -2.66
N HIS A 628 14.96 14.14 -2.94
CA HIS A 628 16.21 13.48 -3.39
C HIS A 628 16.78 12.38 -2.48
N TYR A 629 16.26 12.22 -1.26
CA TYR A 629 16.67 11.18 -0.30
C TYR A 629 15.58 10.15 -0.01
N ASN A 630 14.47 10.27 -0.73
CA ASN A 630 13.28 9.43 -0.60
C ASN A 630 12.99 8.74 -1.93
N TRP A 631 13.96 8.44 -2.77
CA TRP A 631 13.68 7.90 -4.10
C TRP A 631 13.11 6.47 -4.08
N PRO A 632 12.21 6.13 -5.02
CA PRO A 632 11.86 4.75 -5.32
C PRO A 632 13.08 3.94 -5.73
N PHE A 633 13.06 2.65 -5.43
CA PHE A 633 13.90 1.65 -6.08
C PHE A 633 13.05 0.97 -7.15
N ALA A 634 13.54 0.96 -8.38
CA ALA A 634 12.86 0.38 -9.52
C ALA A 634 13.84 -0.51 -10.28
N ILE A 635 13.51 -1.79 -10.38
CA ILE A 635 14.34 -2.78 -11.06
C ILE A 635 13.45 -3.49 -12.07
N CYS A 636 13.90 -3.50 -13.31
CA CYS A 636 13.34 -4.22 -14.42
C CYS A 636 14.44 -5.12 -14.96
N MET A 637 14.22 -6.43 -14.93
CA MET A 637 15.15 -7.42 -15.47
C MET A 637 14.45 -8.24 -16.54
N ASP A 638 15.16 -8.41 -17.64
CA ASP A 638 14.96 -9.40 -18.68
C ASP A 638 16.28 -10.18 -18.78
N LEU A 639 16.24 -11.52 -18.73
CA LEU A 639 17.39 -12.33 -18.33
C LEU A 639 17.79 -13.44 -19.30
N GLU A 640 17.03 -13.83 -20.31
CA GLU A 640 17.46 -14.82 -21.31
C GLU A 640 17.01 -14.41 -22.73
N ASP A 641 17.64 -14.98 -23.76
CA ASP A 641 17.21 -14.92 -25.18
C ASP A 641 17.26 -13.56 -25.95
N GLU A 642 16.57 -13.49 -27.11
CA GLU A 642 16.55 -12.35 -28.05
C GLU A 642 15.12 -11.80 -28.23
N ASP A 643 14.88 -10.61 -27.68
CA ASP A 643 13.55 -9.97 -27.62
C ASP A 643 13.24 -8.94 -28.73
N ASP A 644 11.97 -8.55 -28.83
CA ASP A 644 11.47 -7.46 -29.68
C ASP A 644 11.02 -6.25 -28.82
N TYR A 645 11.96 -5.34 -28.58
CA TYR A 645 11.68 -4.06 -27.95
C TYR A 645 11.05 -3.05 -28.91
N ARG A 646 9.74 -2.86 -28.83
CA ARG A 646 8.99 -1.81 -29.53
C ARG A 646 8.83 -0.55 -28.70
N VAL A 647 9.89 -0.18 -28.00
CA VAL A 647 9.97 1.00 -27.13
C VAL A 647 11.21 1.81 -27.44
N LYS A 648 11.14 3.14 -27.22
CA LYS A 648 12.30 4.00 -27.49
C LYS A 648 13.47 3.59 -26.58
N TYR A 649 14.63 3.47 -27.21
CA TYR A 649 15.92 3.29 -26.58
C TYR A 649 16.21 1.91 -25.96
N HIS A 650 15.33 0.92 -26.03
CA HIS A 650 15.66 -0.44 -25.56
C HIS A 650 15.97 -1.34 -26.77
N GLU A 651 16.93 -2.23 -26.61
CA GLU A 651 17.42 -3.18 -27.61
C GLU A 651 18.09 -4.35 -26.86
N ASN A 652 18.12 -5.54 -27.46
CA ASN A 652 18.67 -6.74 -26.81
C ASN A 652 20.07 -6.52 -26.26
N ASN A 653 20.37 -7.14 -25.11
CA ASN A 653 21.62 -7.01 -24.38
C ASN A 653 21.93 -5.57 -23.92
N CYS A 654 20.90 -4.75 -23.67
CA CYS A 654 21.09 -3.39 -23.18
C CYS A 654 20.95 -3.28 -21.65
N GLU A 655 21.83 -2.48 -21.06
CA GLU A 655 21.70 -2.07 -19.67
C GLU A 655 21.48 -0.57 -19.61
N ARG A 656 20.49 -0.17 -18.81
CA ARG A 656 20.18 1.23 -18.57
C ARG A 656 19.98 1.46 -17.09
N SER A 657 20.46 2.62 -16.64
CA SER A 657 20.11 3.14 -15.33
C SER A 657 19.54 4.53 -15.50
N SER A 658 18.43 4.80 -14.82
CA SER A 658 17.87 6.13 -14.70
C SER A 658 18.39 6.79 -13.41
N PHE A 659 18.48 8.12 -13.44
CA PHE A 659 18.76 8.89 -12.24
C PHE A 659 17.62 8.70 -11.24
N GLY A 660 17.84 7.99 -10.14
CA GLY A 660 16.71 7.56 -9.29
C GLY A 660 16.82 6.22 -8.57
N HIS A 661 17.80 5.36 -8.89
CA HIS A 661 17.79 3.90 -8.60
C HIS A 661 16.79 3.12 -9.48
N GLY A 662 16.46 3.64 -10.66
CA GLY A 662 15.81 2.87 -11.72
C GLY A 662 16.87 2.12 -12.53
N ILE A 663 16.69 0.82 -12.69
CA ILE A 663 17.58 -0.03 -13.49
C ILE A 663 16.72 -0.86 -14.43
N PHE A 664 17.12 -0.88 -15.69
CA PHE A 664 16.70 -1.83 -16.68
C PHE A 664 17.92 -2.67 -17.07
N ILE A 665 17.80 -3.99 -16.98
CA ILE A 665 18.83 -4.95 -17.37
C ILE A 665 18.19 -5.94 -18.33
N ASP A 666 18.78 -6.05 -19.50
CA ASP A 666 18.50 -7.12 -20.48
C ASP A 666 19.86 -7.75 -20.80
N THR A 667 20.05 -9.02 -20.41
CA THR A 667 21.28 -9.79 -20.62
C THR A 667 21.06 -11.29 -20.59
N GLU A 668 21.72 -12.08 -21.45
CA GLU A 668 21.78 -13.55 -21.33
C GLU A 668 22.34 -13.99 -19.94
N TRP A 669 21.50 -14.59 -19.10
CA TRP A 669 21.78 -15.05 -17.75
C TRP A 669 21.87 -16.58 -17.69
N ASP A 670 23.09 -17.11 -17.76
CA ASP A 670 23.34 -18.56 -17.82
C ASP A 670 23.37 -19.29 -16.45
N LYS A 671 22.90 -18.67 -15.35
CA LYS A 671 23.18 -19.15 -13.98
C LYS A 671 22.04 -18.99 -12.96
N GLY A 672 21.05 -19.88 -13.03
CA GLY A 672 20.21 -20.30 -11.89
C GLY A 672 19.26 -19.24 -11.30
N ASP A 673 18.40 -19.72 -10.40
CA ASP A 673 17.21 -19.02 -9.88
C ASP A 673 17.44 -17.56 -9.44
N VAL A 674 16.52 -16.70 -9.88
CA VAL A 674 16.41 -15.32 -9.41
C VAL A 674 15.86 -15.35 -7.99
N ILE A 675 16.77 -15.06 -7.05
CA ILE A 675 16.59 -14.96 -5.59
C ILE A 675 16.77 -16.31 -4.89
N GLY A 676 17.98 -16.54 -4.39
CA GLY A 676 18.27 -17.68 -3.53
C GLY A 676 17.61 -17.55 -2.15
N ALA A 677 17.04 -18.65 -1.67
CA ALA A 677 16.40 -18.74 -0.36
C ALA A 677 17.32 -18.23 0.75
N VAL A 678 16.94 -17.13 1.40
CA VAL A 678 17.48 -16.83 2.72
C VAL A 678 16.57 -17.54 3.70
N HIS A 679 17.04 -18.68 4.23
CA HIS A 679 16.30 -19.40 5.27
C HIS A 679 16.25 -18.57 6.56
N ASN A 680 15.21 -17.76 6.69
CA ASN A 680 14.64 -17.40 7.98
C ASN A 680 13.19 -17.84 7.95
N LYS A 681 12.95 -19.10 8.37
CA LYS A 681 11.68 -19.42 9.03
C LYS A 681 11.38 -18.29 10.01
N LEU A 682 10.11 -17.88 10.13
CA LEU A 682 9.63 -17.06 11.24
C LEU A 682 10.43 -17.46 12.48
N LYS A 683 11.42 -16.64 12.87
CA LYS A 683 12.04 -16.85 14.16
C LYS A 683 10.91 -16.46 15.07
N ASP A 684 10.27 -17.44 15.70
CA ASP A 684 9.34 -17.21 16.79
C ASP A 684 10.00 -16.16 17.68
N GLN A 685 9.56 -14.91 17.55
CA GLN A 685 10.12 -13.84 18.36
C GLN A 685 9.53 -14.09 19.72
N LYS A 686 10.28 -14.88 20.50
CA LYS A 686 9.81 -15.44 21.74
C LYS A 686 9.22 -14.31 22.57
N LEU A 687 7.93 -14.42 22.84
CA LEU A 687 7.21 -13.47 23.67
C LEU A 687 7.90 -13.40 25.04
N PRO A 688 8.02 -12.21 25.63
CA PRO A 688 8.64 -12.06 26.94
C PRO A 688 7.82 -12.79 28.02
N GLU A 689 8.49 -13.29 29.05
CA GLU A 689 7.78 -13.65 30.28
C GLU A 689 7.23 -12.37 30.94
N LEU A 690 6.02 -12.45 31.51
CA LEU A 690 5.43 -11.30 32.18
C LEU A 690 6.28 -10.89 33.39
N PRO A 691 6.67 -9.62 33.51
CA PRO A 691 7.33 -9.09 34.70
C PRO A 691 6.57 -9.44 35.99
N GLU A 692 7.30 -9.64 37.10
CA GLU A 692 6.72 -10.05 38.39
C GLU A 692 5.67 -9.06 38.89
N LYS A 693 5.83 -7.76 38.61
CA LYS A 693 4.84 -6.73 38.96
C LYS A 693 3.52 -6.92 38.21
N ILE A 694 3.57 -7.29 36.93
CA ILE A 694 2.37 -7.58 36.12
C ILE A 694 1.71 -8.86 36.61
N THR A 695 2.51 -9.90 36.87
CA THR A 695 2.03 -11.20 37.35
C THR A 695 1.24 -11.09 38.66
N ASN A 696 1.61 -10.14 39.52
CA ASN A 696 0.94 -9.86 40.79
C ASN A 696 -0.14 -8.77 40.71
N SER A 697 -0.43 -8.24 39.52
CA SER A 697 -1.43 -7.19 39.29
C SER A 697 -2.81 -7.76 38.94
N GLY A 698 -3.84 -6.90 39.00
CA GLY A 698 -5.18 -7.23 38.48
C GLY A 698 -5.23 -7.38 36.95
N TYR A 699 -4.19 -6.93 36.23
CA TYR A 699 -4.12 -6.93 34.76
C TYR A 699 -3.43 -8.16 34.17
N ARG A 700 -3.06 -9.15 35.00
CA ARG A 700 -2.32 -10.35 34.55
C ARG A 700 -2.97 -11.02 33.33
N SER A 701 -4.28 -11.27 33.38
CA SER A 701 -5.01 -11.92 32.28
C SER A 701 -4.96 -11.11 31.00
N ASN A 702 -5.14 -9.78 31.08
CA ASN A 702 -5.06 -8.90 29.91
C ASN A 702 -3.66 -8.96 29.31
N PHE A 703 -2.60 -8.92 30.12
CA PHE A 703 -1.24 -9.00 29.59
C PHE A 703 -0.87 -10.41 29.08
N GLU A 704 -1.46 -11.50 29.60
CA GLU A 704 -1.33 -12.84 29.00
C GLU A 704 -2.00 -12.88 27.60
N GLU A 705 -3.19 -12.30 27.44
CA GLU A 705 -3.87 -12.18 26.14
C GLU A 705 -3.11 -11.27 25.15
N LEU A 706 -2.47 -10.20 25.64
CA LEU A 706 -1.68 -9.28 24.79
C LEU A 706 -0.46 -9.99 24.19
N LEU A 707 0.03 -11.05 24.85
CA LEU A 707 1.08 -11.90 24.32
C LEU A 707 0.55 -12.96 23.33
N SER A 708 -0.74 -12.96 22.98
CA SER A 708 -1.27 -13.96 22.08
C SER A 708 -0.66 -13.85 20.67
N PRO A 709 -0.37 -14.98 20.00
CA PRO A 709 0.01 -14.98 18.59
C PRO A 709 -1.12 -14.48 17.67
N SER A 710 -2.38 -14.59 18.11
CA SER A 710 -3.54 -14.16 17.33
C SER A 710 -3.64 -12.63 17.29
N PRO A 711 -3.64 -12.01 16.09
CA PRO A 711 -3.74 -10.56 15.93
C PRO A 711 -5.08 -10.03 16.43
N PHE A 712 -6.12 -10.83 16.21
CA PHE A 712 -7.44 -10.56 16.72
C PHE A 712 -7.44 -10.51 18.24
N ILE A 713 -6.86 -11.50 18.93
CA ILE A 713 -6.83 -11.50 20.40
C ILE A 713 -6.09 -10.27 20.92
N ARG A 714 -4.91 -9.95 20.37
CA ARG A 714 -4.17 -8.73 20.75
C ARG A 714 -5.00 -7.48 20.52
N PHE A 715 -5.64 -7.34 19.36
CA PHE A 715 -6.55 -6.24 19.05
C PHE A 715 -7.69 -6.08 20.07
N GLN A 716 -8.32 -7.17 20.49
CA GLN A 716 -9.36 -7.15 21.53
C GLN A 716 -8.80 -6.66 22.88
N THR A 717 -7.64 -7.19 23.26
CA THR A 717 -6.99 -6.89 24.54
C THR A 717 -6.46 -5.46 24.61
N ILE A 718 -5.89 -4.94 23.53
CA ILE A 718 -5.49 -3.53 23.39
C ILE A 718 -6.70 -2.63 23.70
N GLY A 719 -7.86 -2.96 23.13
CA GLY A 719 -9.10 -2.27 23.41
C GLY A 719 -9.48 -2.23 24.90
N LYS A 720 -9.33 -3.35 25.61
CA LYS A 720 -9.57 -3.44 27.07
C LYS A 720 -8.57 -2.57 27.85
N LEU A 721 -7.28 -2.68 27.54
CA LEU A 721 -6.19 -1.97 28.24
C LEU A 721 -6.23 -0.45 28.03
N ILE A 722 -6.83 0.01 26.93
CA ILE A 722 -7.06 1.43 26.67
C ILE A 722 -8.11 2.02 27.63
N GLU A 723 -9.15 1.26 27.99
CA GLU A 723 -10.22 1.73 28.88
C GLU A 723 -9.77 1.84 30.35
N ASP A 724 -8.75 1.08 30.74
CA ASP A 724 -8.27 0.93 32.13
C ASP A 724 -7.38 2.09 32.66
N SER A 725 -7.34 3.25 31.98
CA SER A 725 -6.69 4.52 32.40
C SER A 725 -5.15 4.54 32.52
N THR A 726 -4.56 5.68 32.91
CA THR A 726 -3.09 5.90 33.02
C THR A 726 -2.36 4.94 33.97
N GLU A 727 -3.07 4.18 34.80
CA GLU A 727 -2.50 3.18 35.71
C GLU A 727 -1.76 2.04 34.99
N VAL A 728 -2.11 1.75 33.72
CA VAL A 728 -1.45 0.68 32.96
C VAL A 728 -0.08 1.08 32.39
N ILE A 729 0.20 2.38 32.27
CA ILE A 729 1.40 2.93 31.60
C ILE A 729 2.72 2.38 32.16
N PRO A 730 2.94 2.31 33.49
CA PRO A 730 4.18 1.74 34.02
C PRO A 730 4.37 0.26 33.64
N TYR A 731 3.30 -0.52 33.54
CA TYR A 731 3.38 -1.92 33.12
C TYR A 731 3.68 -2.05 31.62
N LEU A 732 3.07 -1.22 30.77
CA LEU A 732 3.37 -1.14 29.34
C LEU A 732 4.86 -0.80 29.12
N ALA A 733 5.39 0.16 29.88
CA ALA A 733 6.80 0.52 29.82
C ALA A 733 7.73 -0.62 30.25
N GLU A 734 7.33 -1.45 31.23
CA GLU A 734 8.09 -2.65 31.62
C GLU A 734 8.10 -3.70 30.51
N ILE A 735 6.98 -3.91 29.80
CA ILE A 735 6.92 -4.83 28.66
C ILE A 735 7.84 -4.36 27.55
N LEU A 736 7.77 -3.08 27.17
CA LEU A 736 8.64 -2.50 26.12
C LEU A 736 10.13 -2.62 26.47
N GLN A 737 10.49 -2.62 27.76
CA GLN A 737 11.87 -2.82 28.22
C GLN A 737 12.29 -4.29 28.25
N ALA A 738 11.36 -5.22 28.40
CA ALA A 738 11.62 -6.65 28.45
C ALA A 738 11.50 -7.37 27.09
N SER A 739 10.81 -6.75 26.14
CA SER A 739 10.41 -7.35 24.85
C SER A 739 11.33 -6.97 23.70
N ASN A 740 11.69 -7.95 22.88
CA ASN A 740 12.27 -7.78 21.55
C ASN A 740 11.28 -8.10 20.41
N ASN A 741 10.01 -8.36 20.75
CA ASN A 741 9.00 -8.71 19.77
C ASN A 741 8.38 -7.43 19.19
N ARG A 742 8.62 -7.15 17.89
CA ARG A 742 8.21 -5.89 17.27
C ARG A 742 6.70 -5.72 17.21
N ASN A 743 5.97 -6.77 16.84
CA ASN A 743 4.51 -6.72 16.72
C ASN A 743 3.88 -6.41 18.07
N LEU A 744 4.32 -7.13 19.12
CA LEU A 744 3.92 -6.83 20.50
C LEU A 744 4.30 -5.41 20.91
N ASN A 745 5.51 -4.95 20.57
CA ASN A 745 5.96 -3.62 20.93
C ASN A 745 5.13 -2.52 20.25
N ARG A 746 4.69 -2.72 19.00
CA ARG A 746 3.76 -1.82 18.30
C ARG A 746 2.40 -1.78 18.97
N ASP A 747 1.84 -2.95 19.28
CA ASP A 747 0.57 -3.07 19.99
C ASP A 747 0.63 -2.35 21.35
N VAL A 748 1.73 -2.52 22.09
CA VAL A 748 1.96 -1.85 23.38
C VAL A 748 2.16 -0.34 23.21
N LEU A 749 2.90 0.10 22.19
CA LEU A 749 3.07 1.52 21.86
C LEU A 749 1.74 2.18 21.48
N GLU A 750 0.85 1.46 20.81
CA GLU A 750 -0.49 1.95 20.47
C GLU A 750 -1.33 2.24 21.72
N ILE A 751 -1.34 1.32 22.70
CA ILE A 751 -2.00 1.55 24.00
C ILE A 751 -1.37 2.76 24.71
N LEU A 752 -0.03 2.82 24.74
CA LEU A 752 0.72 3.89 25.40
C LEU A 752 0.38 5.26 24.78
N HIS A 753 0.45 5.37 23.46
CA HIS A 753 0.21 6.63 22.76
C HIS A 753 -1.25 7.06 22.82
N TYR A 754 -2.21 6.13 22.74
CA TYR A 754 -3.62 6.47 22.97
C TYR A 754 -3.77 7.18 24.32
N ASN A 755 -3.18 6.61 25.37
CA ASN A 755 -3.20 7.19 26.72
C ASN A 755 -2.50 8.56 26.79
N LEU A 756 -1.37 8.74 26.11
CA LEU A 756 -0.64 10.03 26.06
C LEU A 756 -1.42 11.15 25.37
N VAL A 757 -2.22 10.80 24.36
CA VAL A 757 -3.00 11.77 23.59
C VAL A 757 -4.28 12.18 24.33
N GLU A 758 -4.86 11.28 25.13
CA GLU A 758 -6.06 11.56 25.91
C GLU A 758 -5.81 12.30 27.23
N ASN A 759 -4.61 12.17 27.81
CA ASN A 759 -4.33 12.67 29.14
C ASN A 759 -3.20 13.71 29.14
N GLU A 760 -3.18 14.58 30.15
CA GLU A 760 -1.98 15.38 30.43
C GLU A 760 -0.84 14.43 30.85
N ILE A 761 0.35 14.63 30.28
CA ILE A 761 1.52 13.83 30.61
C ILE A 761 2.01 14.24 32.01
N ASP A 762 1.70 13.40 33.01
CA ASP A 762 2.16 13.58 34.38
C ASP A 762 3.60 13.08 34.59
N GLU A 763 4.15 13.31 35.79
CA GLU A 763 5.55 12.95 36.11
C GLU A 763 5.79 11.43 36.03
N ILE A 764 4.78 10.61 36.37
CA ILE A 764 4.87 9.15 36.31
C ILE A 764 4.95 8.69 34.86
N THR A 765 4.09 9.23 34.01
CA THR A 765 4.02 8.94 32.58
C THR A 765 5.28 9.42 31.87
N GLU A 766 5.73 10.65 32.14
CA GLU A 766 7.00 11.17 31.59
C GLU A 766 8.17 10.27 32.00
N GLN A 767 8.24 9.84 33.26
CA GLN A 767 9.30 8.96 33.73
C GLN A 767 9.24 7.57 33.09
N ALA A 768 8.05 7.01 32.87
CA ALA A 768 7.86 5.74 32.17
C ALA A 768 8.33 5.83 30.71
N LEU A 769 7.95 6.89 29.97
CA LEU A 769 8.43 7.13 28.61
C LEU A 769 9.95 7.20 28.57
N ILE A 770 10.57 7.96 29.48
CA ILE A 770 12.03 8.09 29.53
C ILE A 770 12.70 6.72 29.75
N THR A 771 12.11 5.83 30.53
CA THR A 771 12.67 4.48 30.73
C THR A 771 12.60 3.60 29.48
N CYS A 772 11.60 3.79 28.62
CA CYS A 772 11.48 3.06 27.34
C CYS A 772 12.62 3.37 26.36
N LEU A 773 13.39 4.46 26.56
CA LEU A 773 14.64 4.69 25.81
C LEU A 773 15.73 3.65 26.11
N ASN A 774 15.56 2.80 27.13
CA ASN A 774 16.43 1.64 27.37
C ASN A 774 15.88 0.35 26.75
N SER A 775 14.79 0.41 25.98
CA SER A 775 14.22 -0.76 25.31
C SER A 775 15.28 -1.43 24.43
N PRO A 776 15.36 -2.76 24.42
CA PRO A 776 16.26 -3.47 23.52
C PRO A 776 15.81 -3.32 22.04
N ASP A 777 14.53 -3.01 21.79
CA ASP A 777 13.98 -2.70 20.48
C ASP A 777 14.28 -1.25 20.05
N GLU A 778 14.92 -1.10 18.90
CA GLU A 778 15.31 0.20 18.37
C GLU A 778 14.14 1.02 17.81
N GLU A 779 13.06 0.38 17.35
CA GLU A 779 11.84 1.08 16.92
C GLU A 779 11.20 1.79 18.12
N VAL A 780 11.07 1.08 19.24
CA VAL A 780 10.61 1.64 20.51
C VAL A 780 11.49 2.83 20.92
N ARG A 781 12.82 2.68 20.91
CA ARG A 781 13.72 3.79 21.27
C ARG A 781 13.58 4.98 20.34
N CYS A 782 13.42 4.77 19.03
CA CYS A 782 13.20 5.84 18.07
C CYS A 782 11.89 6.58 18.32
N VAL A 783 10.79 5.83 18.44
CA VAL A 783 9.43 6.36 18.64
C VAL A 783 9.40 7.23 19.90
N ILE A 784 9.88 6.67 21.02
CA ILE A 784 9.92 7.37 22.30
C ILE A 784 10.85 8.60 22.25
N ALA A 785 11.96 8.52 21.52
CA ALA A 785 12.84 9.68 21.33
C ALA A 785 12.15 10.82 20.58
N ASP A 786 11.35 10.54 19.54
CA ASP A 786 10.57 11.57 18.84
C ASP A 786 9.42 12.10 19.70
N ASP A 787 8.76 11.26 20.50
CA ASP A 787 7.71 11.68 21.44
C ASP A 787 8.21 12.71 22.45
N ILE A 788 9.38 12.48 23.05
CA ILE A 788 10.00 13.43 23.97
C ILE A 788 10.19 14.81 23.30
N GLY A 789 10.59 14.83 22.02
CA GLY A 789 10.74 16.05 21.25
C GLY A 789 9.41 16.69 20.83
N MET A 790 8.41 15.88 20.45
CA MET A 790 7.09 16.32 20.00
C MET A 790 6.27 16.93 21.13
N TRP A 791 6.29 16.30 22.31
CA TRP A 791 5.57 16.74 23.51
C TRP A 791 6.38 17.73 24.37
N ASN A 792 7.57 18.12 23.91
CA ASN A 792 8.45 19.07 24.60
C ASN A 792 8.81 18.65 26.05
N LEU A 793 9.07 17.36 26.26
CA LEU A 793 9.35 16.76 27.57
C LEU A 793 10.80 17.05 28.01
N GLN A 794 10.99 18.11 28.80
CA GLN A 794 12.30 18.61 29.17
C GLN A 794 13.11 17.63 30.04
N ASN A 795 12.46 16.79 30.86
CA ASN A 795 13.19 15.84 31.72
C ASN A 795 13.86 14.72 30.91
N GLY A 796 13.34 14.42 29.72
CA GLY A 796 13.93 13.46 28.78
C GLY A 796 15.22 13.92 28.09
N GLN A 797 15.54 15.22 28.17
CA GLN A 797 16.71 15.81 27.51
C GLN A 797 18.02 15.10 27.88
N LYS A 798 18.20 14.70 29.15
CA LYS A 798 19.43 14.02 29.59
C LYS A 798 19.62 12.69 28.87
N MET A 799 18.56 11.89 28.78
CA MET A 799 18.61 10.57 28.14
C MET A 799 18.77 10.70 26.62
N LEU A 800 18.08 11.68 25.99
CA LEU A 800 18.27 11.99 24.57
C LEU A 800 19.72 12.32 24.22
N LEU A 801 20.41 13.08 25.09
CA LEU A 801 21.83 13.41 24.90
C LEU A 801 22.73 12.17 24.98
N GLU A 802 22.37 11.21 25.84
CA GLU A 802 23.12 9.95 25.98
C GLU A 802 22.97 9.10 24.72
N ILE A 803 21.72 8.74 24.35
CA ILE A 803 21.45 7.88 23.21
C ILE A 803 21.88 8.51 21.87
N ALA A 804 21.83 9.83 21.73
CA ALA A 804 22.32 10.51 20.52
C ALA A 804 23.80 10.21 20.22
N VAL A 805 24.58 9.81 21.23
CA VAL A 805 26.03 9.59 21.12
C VAL A 805 26.40 8.11 21.33
N SER A 806 25.64 7.37 22.12
CA SER A 806 25.97 6.00 22.51
C SER A 806 25.15 4.91 21.80
N ASP A 807 23.97 5.24 21.24
CA ASP A 807 23.10 4.21 20.65
C ASP A 807 23.75 3.59 19.41
N THR A 808 23.63 2.27 19.28
CA THR A 808 24.17 1.53 18.14
C THR A 808 23.38 1.82 16.86
N CYS A 809 22.08 2.08 16.97
CA CYS A 809 21.19 2.35 15.84
C CYS A 809 21.27 3.80 15.36
N ALA A 810 21.52 3.99 14.06
CA ALA A 810 21.63 5.32 13.47
C ALA A 810 20.28 6.07 13.44
N ASP A 811 19.15 5.37 13.32
CA ASP A 811 17.81 5.98 13.34
C ASP A 811 17.48 6.56 14.72
N VAL A 812 17.87 5.85 15.80
CA VAL A 812 17.70 6.34 17.17
C VAL A 812 18.55 7.59 17.37
N ARG A 813 19.82 7.59 16.94
CA ARG A 813 20.71 8.76 17.04
C ARG A 813 20.17 9.95 16.25
N TYR A 814 19.75 9.73 15.02
CA TYR A 814 19.13 10.74 14.15
C TYR A 814 17.89 11.36 14.83
N THR A 815 17.00 10.51 15.33
CA THR A 815 15.75 10.93 15.96
C THR A 815 15.99 11.68 17.26
N ALA A 816 16.95 11.22 18.07
CA ALA A 816 17.36 11.92 19.28
C ALA A 816 17.91 13.33 18.98
N LEU A 817 18.75 13.48 17.94
CA LEU A 817 19.22 14.80 17.50
C LEU A 817 18.08 15.69 17.01
N LYS A 818 17.18 15.16 16.19
CA LYS A 818 15.97 15.87 15.72
C LYS A 818 15.12 16.36 16.89
N SER A 819 14.89 15.52 17.90
CA SER A 819 14.16 15.91 19.12
C SER A 819 14.90 16.94 19.94
N LEU A 820 16.23 16.82 20.07
CA LEU A 820 17.04 17.83 20.75
C LEU A 820 16.98 19.20 20.05
N ILE A 821 16.86 19.25 18.71
CA ILE A 821 16.63 20.50 17.94
C ILE A 821 15.28 21.09 18.33
N LYS A 822 14.20 20.28 18.34
CA LYS A 822 12.86 20.72 18.77
C LYS A 822 12.87 21.29 20.19
N LEU A 823 13.59 20.64 21.11
CA LEU A 823 13.81 21.09 22.49
C LEU A 823 14.78 22.29 22.61
N LYS A 824 15.36 22.77 21.50
CA LYS A 824 16.35 23.87 21.44
C LYS A 824 17.55 23.63 22.38
N SER A 825 18.02 22.39 22.45
CA SER A 825 19.05 21.96 23.40
C SER A 825 20.45 22.45 23.03
N LYS A 826 20.94 23.50 23.70
CA LYS A 826 22.35 23.96 23.54
C LYS A 826 23.39 22.89 23.85
N LYS A 827 23.10 21.98 24.79
CA LYS A 827 23.98 20.83 25.09
C LYS A 827 23.99 19.81 23.94
N GLY A 828 22.87 19.68 23.20
CA GLY A 828 22.78 18.81 22.02
C GLY A 828 23.70 19.28 20.91
N LEU A 829 23.79 20.60 20.70
CA LEU A 829 24.68 21.20 19.71
C LEU A 829 26.16 20.83 19.91
N PHE A 830 26.62 20.74 21.15
CA PHE A 830 27.98 20.29 21.47
C PHE A 830 28.26 18.88 20.90
N TYR A 831 27.31 17.95 21.04
CA TYR A 831 27.44 16.60 20.50
C TYR A 831 27.24 16.57 18.98
N ALA A 832 26.33 17.39 18.44
CA ALA A 832 26.09 17.50 17.00
C ALA A 832 27.37 17.89 16.22
N ARG A 833 28.22 18.78 16.76
CA ARG A 833 29.52 19.10 16.16
C ARG A 833 30.42 17.87 15.98
N ARG A 834 30.47 17.00 16.99
CA ARG A 834 31.26 15.77 16.91
C ARG A 834 30.65 14.76 15.94
N LEU A 835 29.32 14.62 15.96
CA LEU A 835 28.60 13.64 15.16
C LEU A 835 28.61 14.00 13.67
N SER A 836 28.48 15.29 13.32
CA SER A 836 28.59 15.78 11.94
C SER A 836 29.94 15.47 11.28
N GLU A 837 31.02 15.34 12.05
CA GLU A 837 32.34 14.93 11.52
C GLU A 837 32.56 13.41 11.50
N LYS A 838 32.08 12.69 12.53
CA LYS A 838 32.61 11.35 12.87
C LYS A 838 31.58 10.23 12.83
N ASP A 839 30.29 10.53 12.77
CA ASP A 839 29.28 9.48 12.72
C ASP A 839 29.39 8.71 11.41
N GLN A 840 29.30 7.39 11.49
CA GLN A 840 29.41 6.53 10.30
C GLN A 840 28.19 6.70 9.38
N SER A 841 27.03 7.05 9.94
CA SER A 841 25.79 7.19 9.21
C SER A 841 25.64 8.59 8.61
N GLU A 842 25.46 8.66 7.29
CA GLU A 842 25.20 9.89 6.53
C GLU A 842 24.04 10.69 7.12
N LYS A 843 22.88 10.06 7.38
CA LYS A 843 21.69 10.77 7.91
C LYS A 843 21.95 11.42 9.25
N VAL A 844 22.74 10.78 10.12
CA VAL A 844 23.11 11.32 11.43
C VAL A 844 24.05 12.52 11.23
N ARG A 845 25.04 12.43 10.34
CA ARG A 845 25.89 13.57 10.00
C ARG A 845 25.08 14.73 9.42
N ARG A 846 24.10 14.43 8.56
CA ARG A 846 23.21 15.41 7.94
C ARG A 846 22.38 16.18 8.96
N ILE A 847 21.62 15.50 9.83
CA ILE A 847 20.82 16.19 10.87
C ILE A 847 21.71 16.93 11.88
N ALA A 848 22.88 16.38 12.19
CA ALA A 848 23.85 17.05 13.06
C ALA A 848 24.39 18.35 12.42
N THR A 849 24.61 18.34 11.10
CA THR A 849 25.03 19.53 10.32
C THR A 849 23.90 20.56 10.28
N SER A 850 22.66 20.12 10.03
CA SER A 850 21.47 20.98 10.08
C SER A 850 21.32 21.67 11.44
N TYR A 851 21.59 20.95 12.53
CA TYR A 851 21.57 21.48 13.90
C TYR A 851 22.41 22.77 14.03
N LEU A 852 23.59 22.81 13.39
CA LEU A 852 24.52 23.95 13.44
C LEU A 852 23.89 25.25 12.91
N GLY A 853 22.91 25.15 11.99
CA GLY A 853 22.19 26.29 11.43
C GLY A 853 20.89 26.66 12.15
N VAL A 854 20.54 25.98 13.24
CA VAL A 854 19.26 26.17 13.94
C VAL A 854 19.44 26.70 15.35
N VAL A 855 20.43 26.20 16.10
CA VAL A 855 20.66 26.57 17.49
C VAL A 855 21.97 27.34 17.60
N ASP A 856 21.92 28.49 18.26
CA ASP A 856 23.09 29.34 18.53
C ASP A 856 23.58 29.16 19.98
N ASP A 857 24.83 28.73 20.13
CA ASP A 857 25.57 28.66 21.40
C ASP A 857 26.75 29.64 21.47
N GLY A 858 26.90 30.52 20.49
CA GLY A 858 27.96 31.52 20.41
C GLY A 858 29.31 31.00 19.87
N ILE A 859 29.39 29.76 19.41
CA ILE A 859 30.59 29.21 18.76
C ILE A 859 30.41 29.22 17.24
N ASP A 860 31.38 29.81 16.54
CA ASP A 860 31.39 29.95 15.09
C ASP A 860 31.33 28.60 14.37
N PRO A 861 30.26 28.28 13.63
CA PRO A 861 30.12 27.01 12.91
C PRO A 861 30.93 26.98 11.61
N PHE A 862 31.47 28.12 11.16
CA PHE A 862 32.10 28.26 9.84
C PHE A 862 33.22 27.25 9.55
N PRO A 863 34.21 27.00 10.44
CA PRO A 863 35.30 26.06 10.14
C PRO A 863 34.79 24.64 9.87
N LEU A 864 33.80 24.20 10.65
CA LEU A 864 33.23 22.87 10.54
C LEU A 864 32.36 22.74 9.28
N LEU A 865 31.45 23.70 9.04
CA LEU A 865 30.63 23.72 7.84
C LEU A 865 31.48 23.77 6.55
N SER A 866 32.59 24.51 6.58
CA SER A 866 33.52 24.60 5.45
C SER A 866 34.17 23.26 5.17
N TYR A 867 34.62 22.57 6.24
CA TYR A 867 35.20 21.23 6.10
C TYR A 867 34.17 20.24 5.55
N ILE A 868 32.93 20.25 6.07
CA ILE A 868 31.87 19.35 5.61
C ILE A 868 31.54 19.60 4.14
N LEU A 869 31.33 20.86 3.73
CA LEU A 869 30.99 21.22 2.35
C LEU A 869 32.04 20.74 1.34
N LEU A 870 33.32 20.80 1.69
CA LEU A 870 34.42 20.46 0.78
C LEU A 870 34.89 19.00 0.87
N HIS A 871 34.62 18.32 2.00
CA HIS A 871 35.31 17.06 2.31
C HIS A 871 34.43 15.94 2.85
N ASP A 872 33.14 16.16 3.16
CA ASP A 872 32.28 15.01 3.52
C ASP A 872 32.20 14.04 2.33
N SER A 873 32.15 12.75 2.62
CA SER A 873 32.08 11.72 1.58
C SER A 873 30.71 11.62 0.92
N SER A 874 29.67 12.18 1.55
CA SER A 874 28.30 12.14 1.03
C SER A 874 27.87 13.50 0.49
N PRO A 875 27.46 13.59 -0.79
CA PRO A 875 26.89 14.82 -1.36
C PRO A 875 25.71 15.37 -0.57
N SER A 876 24.92 14.50 0.07
CA SER A 876 23.77 14.91 0.87
C SER A 876 24.13 15.77 2.09
N VAL A 877 25.26 15.48 2.73
CA VAL A 877 25.74 16.22 3.89
C VAL A 877 26.40 17.52 3.42
N GLN A 878 27.07 17.50 2.26
CA GLN A 878 27.62 18.70 1.61
C GLN A 878 26.49 19.67 1.21
N VAL A 879 25.40 19.17 0.63
CA VAL A 879 24.18 19.94 0.32
C VAL A 879 23.64 20.62 1.57
N THR A 880 23.46 19.88 2.67
CA THR A 880 23.00 20.46 3.93
C THR A 880 23.97 21.53 4.47
N ALA A 881 25.28 21.35 4.30
CA ALA A 881 26.25 22.38 4.68
C ALA A 881 26.13 23.64 3.82
N ALA A 882 25.93 23.51 2.51
CA ALA A 882 25.67 24.63 1.60
C ALA A 882 24.41 25.39 2.02
N GLU A 883 23.30 24.69 2.24
CA GLU A 883 22.03 25.26 2.69
C GLU A 883 22.16 25.98 4.04
N VAL A 884 22.90 25.39 4.99
CA VAL A 884 23.17 26.03 6.28
C VAL A 884 23.96 27.33 6.10
N PHE A 885 24.91 27.40 5.18
CA PHE A 885 25.60 28.66 4.87
C PHE A 885 24.66 29.73 4.30
N GLY A 886 23.77 29.37 3.37
CA GLY A 886 22.74 30.26 2.86
C GLY A 886 21.84 30.81 3.97
N LYS A 887 21.36 29.92 4.86
CA LYS A 887 20.52 30.28 6.02
C LYS A 887 21.23 31.20 7.01
N LEU A 888 22.49 30.94 7.31
CA LEU A 888 23.31 31.78 8.20
C LEU A 888 23.74 33.10 7.54
N LYS A 889 23.63 33.21 6.21
CA LYS A 889 24.10 34.34 5.39
C LYS A 889 25.56 34.70 5.65
N ASP A 890 26.40 33.68 5.83
CA ASP A 890 27.82 33.87 6.13
C ASP A 890 28.63 34.12 4.85
N GLU A 891 28.94 35.39 4.57
CA GLU A 891 29.66 35.81 3.34
C GLU A 891 31.03 35.12 3.16
N ARG A 892 31.65 34.62 4.24
CA ARG A 892 32.91 33.88 4.16
C ARG A 892 32.76 32.59 3.33
N ALA A 893 31.54 32.06 3.20
CA ALA A 893 31.25 30.84 2.45
C ALA A 893 31.12 31.06 0.95
N VAL A 894 31.00 32.31 0.47
CA VAL A 894 30.75 32.62 -0.96
C VAL A 894 31.77 31.98 -1.90
N PRO A 895 33.10 32.03 -1.63
CA PRO A 895 34.06 31.33 -2.47
C PRO A 895 33.88 29.81 -2.47
N LEU A 896 33.51 29.24 -1.32
CA LEU A 896 33.30 27.79 -1.15
C LEU A 896 32.03 27.33 -1.86
N LEU A 897 30.95 28.11 -1.80
CA LEU A 897 29.71 27.85 -2.53
C LEU A 897 29.96 27.96 -4.04
N LYS A 898 30.76 28.91 -4.52
CA LYS A 898 31.15 29.00 -5.93
C LYS A 898 31.98 27.77 -6.37
N GLU A 899 32.84 27.25 -5.50
CA GLU A 899 33.57 26.00 -5.76
C GLU A 899 32.63 24.79 -5.78
N ALA A 900 31.72 24.68 -4.80
CA ALA A 900 30.71 23.62 -4.75
C ALA A 900 29.74 23.64 -5.94
N ALA A 901 29.45 24.83 -6.50
CA ALA A 901 28.66 25.01 -7.71
C ALA A 901 29.28 24.39 -8.97
N LEU A 902 30.58 24.08 -8.95
CA LEU A 902 31.28 23.39 -10.04
C LEU A 902 31.22 21.86 -9.91
N SER A 903 30.55 21.35 -8.88
CA SER A 903 30.35 19.91 -8.70
C SER A 903 29.54 19.31 -9.86
N TYR A 904 29.86 18.07 -10.22
CA TYR A 904 29.01 17.27 -11.13
C TYR A 904 27.72 16.79 -10.45
N ASP A 905 27.66 16.87 -9.11
CA ASP A 905 26.43 16.62 -8.36
C ASP A 905 25.49 17.83 -8.49
N VAL A 906 24.41 17.64 -9.24
CA VAL A 906 23.41 18.69 -9.52
C VAL A 906 22.75 19.24 -8.26
N TYR A 907 22.64 18.46 -7.18
CA TYR A 907 22.03 18.90 -5.92
C TYR A 907 22.94 19.82 -5.15
N LEU A 908 24.23 19.47 -5.07
CA LEU A 908 25.22 20.35 -4.48
C LEU A 908 25.33 21.65 -5.27
N GLN A 909 25.31 21.56 -6.61
CA GLN A 909 25.29 22.72 -7.49
C GLN A 909 24.08 23.62 -7.23
N ARG A 910 22.88 23.04 -7.15
CA ARG A 910 21.64 23.78 -6.86
C ARG A 910 21.63 24.36 -5.46
N ALA A 911 22.05 23.60 -4.45
CA ALA A 911 22.13 24.09 -3.07
C ALA A 911 23.09 25.27 -2.96
N ALA A 912 24.22 25.22 -3.66
CA ALA A 912 25.15 26.32 -3.76
C ALA A 912 24.55 27.52 -4.50
N GLY A 913 23.92 27.31 -5.67
CA GLY A 913 23.25 28.37 -6.44
C GLY A 913 22.13 29.06 -5.66
N LYS A 914 21.28 28.30 -4.97
CA LYS A 914 20.23 28.83 -4.07
C LYS A 914 20.84 29.64 -2.93
N SER A 915 21.85 29.09 -2.25
CA SER A 915 22.50 29.77 -1.13
C SER A 915 23.15 31.09 -1.58
N LEU A 916 23.81 31.10 -2.74
CA LEU A 916 24.38 32.31 -3.34
C LEU A 916 23.29 33.34 -3.67
N ALA A 917 22.18 32.91 -4.28
CA ALA A 917 21.06 33.78 -4.60
C ALA A 917 20.40 34.37 -3.34
N GLU A 918 20.20 33.56 -2.29
CA GLU A 918 19.68 34.01 -0.98
C GLU A 918 20.59 35.01 -0.26
N MET A 919 21.89 34.90 -0.49
CA MET A 919 22.91 35.82 -0.01
C MET A 919 23.05 37.08 -0.88
N GLY A 920 22.31 37.18 -2.00
CA GLY A 920 22.28 38.36 -2.86
C GLY A 920 23.29 38.35 -4.02
N TYR A 921 23.82 37.18 -4.39
CA TYR A 921 24.72 37.02 -5.53
C TYR A 921 23.93 36.59 -6.77
N VAL A 922 23.95 37.42 -7.81
CA VAL A 922 23.21 37.18 -9.07
C VAL A 922 23.71 35.93 -9.79
N GLU A 923 24.97 35.57 -9.62
CA GLU A 923 25.57 34.34 -10.15
C GLU A 923 24.87 33.08 -9.61
N GLY A 924 24.23 33.15 -8.44
CA GLY A 924 23.40 32.05 -7.95
C GLY A 924 22.24 31.71 -8.90
N ILE A 925 21.66 32.72 -9.56
CA ILE A 925 20.61 32.54 -10.57
C ILE A 925 21.19 31.89 -11.82
N GLU A 926 22.37 32.31 -12.26
CA GLU A 926 23.09 31.74 -13.40
C GLU A 926 23.34 30.25 -13.19
N ILE A 927 23.91 29.88 -12.03
CA ILE A 927 24.17 28.49 -11.64
C ILE A 927 22.87 27.66 -11.63
N LEU A 928 21.78 28.23 -11.15
CA LEU A 928 20.49 27.53 -11.14
C LEU A 928 19.94 27.31 -12.55
N ILE A 929 20.08 28.29 -13.44
CA ILE A 929 19.72 28.14 -14.86
C ILE A 929 20.62 27.08 -15.51
N GLU A 930 21.92 27.09 -15.26
CA GLU A 930 22.88 26.09 -15.77
C GLU A 930 22.58 24.68 -15.22
N SER A 931 21.98 24.58 -14.03
CA SER A 931 21.54 23.32 -13.45
C SER A 931 20.20 22.80 -13.98
N LEU A 932 19.47 23.59 -14.78
CA LEU A 932 18.28 23.12 -15.50
C LEU A 932 18.73 22.05 -16.49
N SER A 933 18.12 20.88 -16.45
CA SER A 933 18.59 19.75 -17.24
C SER A 933 17.42 18.96 -17.80
N PHE A 934 16.43 18.68 -16.95
CA PHE A 934 15.21 17.99 -17.34
C PHE A 934 14.00 18.61 -16.62
N PRO A 935 12.87 18.83 -17.32
CA PRO A 935 11.65 19.39 -16.73
C PRO A 935 11.21 18.69 -15.45
N SER A 936 11.49 17.38 -15.35
CA SER A 936 11.25 16.50 -14.21
C SER A 936 11.92 16.92 -12.91
N ILE A 937 13.24 17.11 -12.97
CA ILE A 937 14.09 17.49 -11.84
C ILE A 937 13.84 18.97 -11.50
N ASP A 938 13.28 19.72 -12.45
CA ASP A 938 13.03 21.15 -12.35
C ASP A 938 11.61 21.48 -11.85
N ALA A 939 10.64 20.56 -11.96
CA ALA A 939 9.20 20.82 -11.74
C ALA A 939 8.65 20.52 -10.34
N PHE A 940 9.39 19.88 -9.44
CA PHE A 940 8.91 19.44 -8.10
C PHE A 940 7.90 20.38 -7.42
N GLU A 941 6.72 19.85 -7.05
CA GLU A 941 5.58 20.63 -6.51
C GLU A 941 5.88 21.38 -5.19
N ASN A 942 6.90 20.98 -4.44
CA ASN A 942 7.36 21.80 -3.33
C ASN A 942 8.02 23.07 -3.88
N TYR A 943 7.34 24.21 -3.74
CA TYR A 943 7.75 25.56 -4.18
C TYR A 943 9.22 25.94 -3.89
N ASN A 944 9.86 25.32 -2.89
CA ASN A 944 11.25 25.56 -2.53
C ASN A 944 12.28 24.78 -3.39
N TYR A 945 11.85 23.79 -4.17
CA TYR A 945 12.70 22.93 -5.00
C TYR A 945 12.42 23.01 -6.50
N ASN A 946 11.31 23.62 -6.91
CA ASN A 946 11.07 23.98 -8.31
C ASN A 946 12.09 25.06 -8.74
N ILE A 947 13.06 24.66 -9.54
CA ILE A 947 14.19 25.51 -9.92
C ILE A 947 13.74 26.71 -10.77
N PRO A 948 12.86 26.56 -11.79
CA PRO A 948 12.28 27.69 -12.52
C PRO A 948 11.55 28.69 -11.63
N ASN A 949 10.75 28.23 -10.64
CA ASN A 949 10.07 29.14 -9.72
C ASN A 949 11.07 29.91 -8.85
N PHE A 950 12.11 29.23 -8.37
CA PHE A 950 13.18 29.87 -7.62
C PHE A 950 13.92 30.91 -8.48
N ILE A 951 14.34 30.54 -9.69
CA ILE A 951 14.94 31.44 -10.68
C ILE A 951 14.03 32.66 -10.87
N ALA A 952 12.75 32.43 -11.15
CA ALA A 952 11.81 33.51 -11.44
C ALA A 952 11.64 34.49 -10.27
N MET A 953 11.55 33.96 -9.05
CA MET A 953 11.37 34.75 -7.84
C MET A 953 12.59 35.62 -7.52
N TYR A 954 13.81 35.06 -7.63
CA TYR A 954 15.05 35.81 -7.35
C TYR A 954 15.49 36.69 -8.52
N ALA A 955 15.12 36.34 -9.76
CA ALA A 955 15.32 37.16 -10.94
C ALA A 955 14.32 38.32 -11.04
N GLY A 956 13.11 38.16 -10.47
CA GLY A 956 12.02 39.14 -10.58
C GLY A 956 11.36 39.16 -11.96
N PHE A 957 11.46 38.05 -12.69
CA PHE A 957 10.95 37.83 -14.04
C PHE A 957 10.57 36.36 -14.19
N ASP A 958 9.56 36.05 -15.00
CA ASP A 958 9.12 34.69 -15.22
C ASP A 958 8.91 34.45 -16.72
N LEU A 959 9.32 33.27 -17.21
CA LEU A 959 9.03 32.85 -18.58
C LEU A 959 7.57 32.38 -18.70
N PRO A 960 7.00 32.36 -19.92
CA PRO A 960 5.73 31.69 -20.17
C PRO A 960 5.78 30.24 -19.69
N ASP A 961 4.67 29.72 -19.16
CA ASP A 961 4.61 28.37 -18.55
C ASP A 961 5.12 27.27 -19.50
N SER A 962 4.84 27.39 -20.80
CA SER A 962 5.33 26.47 -21.85
C SER A 962 6.84 26.51 -22.08
N GLU A 963 7.54 27.53 -21.58
CA GLU A 963 8.98 27.77 -21.80
C GLU A 963 9.79 27.70 -20.49
N ARG A 964 9.15 27.58 -19.32
CA ARG A 964 9.81 27.63 -18.00
C ARG A 964 10.88 26.56 -17.79
N TYR A 965 10.80 25.45 -18.50
CA TYR A 965 11.73 24.32 -18.37
C TYR A 965 12.77 24.28 -19.48
N ASP A 966 12.72 25.23 -20.42
CA ASP A 966 13.73 25.36 -21.47
C ASP A 966 14.94 26.14 -20.91
N GLN A 967 16.02 25.41 -20.63
CA GLN A 967 17.27 25.98 -20.15
C GLN A 967 17.80 27.07 -21.09
N GLN A 968 17.74 26.85 -22.41
CA GLN A 968 18.30 27.78 -23.39
C GLN A 968 17.53 29.10 -23.38
N LYS A 969 16.20 29.06 -23.23
CA LYS A 969 15.37 30.26 -23.09
C LYS A 969 15.72 31.08 -21.86
N TRP A 970 15.91 30.42 -20.71
CA TRP A 970 16.37 31.09 -19.50
C TRP A 970 17.77 31.69 -19.67
N MET A 971 18.70 30.96 -20.30
CA MET A 971 20.05 31.45 -20.57
C MET A 971 20.06 32.65 -21.51
N ASP A 972 19.26 32.62 -22.58
CA ASP A 972 19.15 33.73 -23.53
C ASP A 972 18.57 34.97 -22.86
N TRP A 973 17.54 34.80 -22.02
CA TRP A 973 17.00 35.87 -21.20
C TRP A 973 18.04 36.41 -20.22
N PHE A 974 18.72 35.54 -19.48
CA PHE A 974 19.68 35.92 -18.44
C PHE A 974 20.87 36.69 -19.03
N LYS A 975 21.43 36.24 -20.16
CA LYS A 975 22.52 36.92 -20.88
C LYS A 975 22.21 38.39 -21.20
N VAL A 976 20.96 38.69 -21.53
CA VAL A 976 20.51 40.05 -21.87
C VAL A 976 20.21 40.87 -20.61
N ASN A 977 19.70 40.23 -19.55
CA ASN A 977 19.09 40.94 -18.42
C ASN A 977 19.93 40.93 -17.14
N LYS A 978 21.04 40.18 -17.04
CA LYS A 978 21.79 39.98 -15.78
C LYS A 978 22.12 41.28 -15.04
N ASP A 979 22.54 42.32 -15.76
CA ASP A 979 22.98 43.60 -15.16
C ASP A 979 21.79 44.44 -14.65
N SER A 980 20.57 44.08 -15.05
CA SER A 980 19.33 44.74 -14.62
C SER A 980 18.64 44.03 -13.45
N ILE A 981 19.10 42.83 -13.06
CA ILE A 981 18.52 42.05 -11.96
C ILE A 981 18.90 42.72 -10.63
N ASN A 982 17.92 43.27 -9.93
CA ASN A 982 18.10 43.77 -8.56
C ASN A 982 17.75 42.68 -7.54
N ILE A 983 18.65 41.71 -7.39
CA ILE A 983 18.42 40.54 -6.53
C ILE A 983 18.18 40.91 -5.06
N LEU A 984 18.84 41.96 -4.54
CA LEU A 984 18.62 42.43 -3.16
C LEU A 984 17.20 42.97 -2.96
N GLN A 985 16.67 43.73 -3.93
CA GLN A 985 15.28 44.18 -3.88
C GLN A 985 14.30 43.01 -4.00
N ASN A 986 14.62 42.01 -4.81
CA ASN A 986 13.81 40.80 -4.93
C ASN A 986 13.79 40.01 -3.62
N ILE A 987 14.95 39.80 -2.97
CA ILE A 987 15.06 39.21 -1.62
C ILE A 987 14.23 39.99 -0.60
N SER A 988 14.28 41.33 -0.63
CA SER A 988 13.45 42.15 0.26
C SER A 988 11.95 41.91 0.02
N ASN A 989 11.52 41.82 -1.24
CA ASN A 989 10.12 41.53 -1.58
C ASN A 989 9.71 40.12 -1.12
N ILE A 990 10.61 39.13 -1.24
CA ILE A 990 10.41 37.75 -0.79
C ILE A 990 10.28 37.69 0.73
N ASN A 991 11.12 38.41 1.49
CA ASN A 991 11.04 38.45 2.95
C ASN A 991 9.76 39.14 3.45
N ASP A 992 9.37 40.25 2.81
CA ASP A 992 8.09 40.91 3.09
C ASP A 992 6.92 39.95 2.79
N TYR A 993 7.01 39.17 1.70
CA TYR A 993 6.01 38.17 1.32
C TYR A 993 5.94 37.01 2.31
N ASN A 994 7.08 36.44 2.72
CA ASN A 994 7.14 35.36 3.70
C ASN A 994 6.54 35.79 5.04
N SER A 995 6.79 37.03 5.47
CA SER A 995 6.18 37.60 6.69
C SER A 995 4.65 37.66 6.59
N VAL A 996 4.13 38.02 5.40
CA VAL A 996 2.69 38.00 5.09
C VAL A 996 2.16 36.55 5.10
N ARG A 997 2.84 35.62 4.44
CA ARG A 997 2.46 34.20 4.34
C ARG A 997 2.43 33.51 5.71
N ASP A 998 3.44 33.71 6.54
CA ASP A 998 3.52 33.10 7.87
C ASP A 998 2.37 33.60 8.78
N SER A 999 1.96 34.86 8.60
CA SER A 999 0.83 35.46 9.31
C SER A 999 -0.54 34.95 8.82
N ILE A 1000 -0.65 34.44 7.59
CA ILE A 1000 -1.92 34.03 6.95
C ILE A 1000 -2.46 32.71 7.51
N THR A 1001 -1.62 31.88 8.11
CA THR A 1001 -1.97 30.51 8.55
C THR A 1001 -3.08 30.49 9.61
N GLU A 1002 -3.10 31.46 10.53
CA GLU A 1002 -4.05 31.53 11.65
C GLU A 1002 -5.22 32.52 11.43
N LEU A 1003 -5.26 33.18 10.27
CA LEU A 1003 -6.26 34.22 9.98
C LEU A 1003 -7.51 33.66 9.32
N ASN A 1004 -8.65 34.33 9.49
CA ASN A 1004 -9.87 34.04 8.72
C ASN A 1004 -9.71 34.50 7.26
N GLN A 1005 -10.53 33.96 6.35
CA GLN A 1005 -10.39 34.16 4.90
C GLN A 1005 -10.40 35.64 4.47
N ASP A 1006 -11.29 36.48 5.02
CA ASP A 1006 -11.35 37.91 4.69
C ASP A 1006 -10.07 38.65 5.08
N SER A 1007 -9.46 38.29 6.22
CA SER A 1007 -8.19 38.85 6.66
C SER A 1007 -7.03 38.41 5.76
N LYS A 1008 -7.05 37.17 5.23
CA LYS A 1008 -6.05 36.68 4.26
C LYS A 1008 -6.10 37.49 2.96
N ILE A 1009 -7.30 37.69 2.41
CA ILE A 1009 -7.53 38.46 1.18
C ILE A 1009 -7.00 39.89 1.34
N LEU A 1010 -7.38 40.57 2.42
CA LEU A 1010 -6.98 41.96 2.67
C LEU A 1010 -5.45 42.10 2.81
N LEU A 1011 -4.80 41.15 3.48
CA LEU A 1011 -3.35 41.15 3.67
C LEU A 1011 -2.61 41.01 2.33
N LEU A 1012 -3.02 40.07 1.48
CA LEU A 1012 -2.44 39.85 0.15
C LEU A 1012 -2.71 41.03 -0.79
N GLN A 1013 -3.91 41.61 -0.79
CA GLN A 1013 -4.23 42.80 -1.58
C GLN A 1013 -3.34 44.00 -1.20
N ASN A 1014 -3.13 44.23 0.09
CA ASN A 1014 -2.24 45.28 0.56
C ASN A 1014 -0.78 45.03 0.15
N PHE A 1015 -0.33 43.76 0.20
CA PHE A 1015 0.98 43.37 -0.27
C PHE A 1015 1.14 43.62 -1.79
N ILE A 1016 0.20 43.16 -2.62
CA ILE A 1016 0.22 43.35 -4.07
C ILE A 1016 0.20 44.85 -4.42
N LYS A 1017 -0.55 45.67 -3.69
CA LYS A 1017 -0.55 47.13 -3.89
C LYS A 1017 0.83 47.76 -3.64
N LYS A 1018 1.57 47.25 -2.66
CA LYS A 1018 2.94 47.67 -2.35
C LYS A 1018 3.96 47.10 -3.34
N HIS A 1019 3.74 45.88 -3.85
CA HIS A 1019 4.63 45.13 -4.74
C HIS A 1019 3.90 44.63 -6.01
N PRO A 1020 3.46 45.52 -6.92
CA PRO A 1020 2.55 45.17 -8.03
C PRO A 1020 3.14 44.23 -9.09
N LYS A 1021 4.46 44.05 -9.09
CA LYS A 1021 5.20 43.14 -9.98
C LYS A 1021 5.45 41.77 -9.37
N PHE A 1022 5.08 41.53 -8.11
CA PHE A 1022 5.32 40.25 -7.44
C PHE A 1022 4.21 39.25 -7.82
N LEU A 1023 4.50 38.39 -8.79
CA LEU A 1023 3.51 37.51 -9.43
C LEU A 1023 2.94 36.46 -8.46
N GLN A 1024 3.76 35.90 -7.57
CA GLN A 1024 3.32 34.82 -6.67
C GLN A 1024 2.17 35.26 -5.74
N ALA A 1025 2.25 36.48 -5.19
CA ALA A 1025 1.18 37.00 -4.35
C ALA A 1025 -0.15 37.13 -5.10
N LYS A 1026 -0.11 37.41 -6.41
CA LYS A 1026 -1.30 37.44 -7.27
C LYS A 1026 -1.87 36.05 -7.51
N LYS A 1027 -1.01 35.05 -7.76
CA LYS A 1027 -1.40 33.63 -7.91
C LYS A 1027 -2.04 33.09 -6.63
N ASP A 1028 -1.42 33.32 -5.47
CA ASP A 1028 -1.95 32.87 -4.18
C ASP A 1028 -3.30 33.55 -3.85
N LEU A 1029 -3.43 34.85 -4.14
CA LEU A 1029 -4.71 35.55 -3.99
C LEU A 1029 -5.76 35.01 -4.97
N ALA A 1030 -5.41 34.76 -6.23
CA ALA A 1030 -6.32 34.20 -7.23
C ALA A 1030 -6.84 32.82 -6.80
N SER A 1031 -5.97 31.93 -6.31
CA SER A 1031 -6.35 30.61 -5.81
C SER A 1031 -7.32 30.67 -4.62
N ILE A 1032 -7.04 31.55 -3.63
CA ILE A 1032 -7.94 31.75 -2.48
C ILE A 1032 -9.30 32.27 -2.96
N LEU A 1033 -9.31 33.28 -3.84
CA LEU A 1033 -10.54 33.87 -4.37
C LEU A 1033 -11.35 32.85 -5.17
N ASN A 1034 -10.71 31.99 -5.97
CA ASN A 1034 -11.37 30.94 -6.74
C ASN A 1034 -12.10 29.93 -5.84
N ASN A 1035 -11.41 29.42 -4.82
CA ASN A 1035 -12.00 28.45 -3.88
C ASN A 1035 -13.20 29.03 -3.13
N ILE A 1036 -13.12 30.31 -2.75
CA ILE A 1036 -14.25 30.99 -2.10
C ILE A 1036 -15.38 31.24 -3.09
N ALA A 1037 -15.06 31.72 -4.29
CA ALA A 1037 -16.04 31.96 -5.34
C ALA A 1037 -16.83 30.69 -5.68
N TRP A 1038 -16.15 29.56 -5.86
CA TRP A 1038 -16.77 28.26 -6.14
C TRP A 1038 -17.73 27.85 -5.01
N ASN A 1039 -17.30 27.92 -3.76
CA ASN A 1039 -18.15 27.57 -2.62
C ASN A 1039 -19.39 28.48 -2.51
N LEU A 1040 -19.24 29.78 -2.77
CA LEU A 1040 -20.35 30.74 -2.69
C LEU A 1040 -21.41 30.54 -3.80
N ILE A 1041 -21.00 30.07 -4.98
CA ILE A 1041 -21.90 29.84 -6.12
C ILE A 1041 -22.51 28.44 -6.15
N THR A 1042 -21.85 27.42 -5.59
CA THR A 1042 -22.34 26.03 -5.59
C THR A 1042 -23.05 25.61 -4.30
N ALA A 1043 -23.05 26.45 -3.26
CA ALA A 1043 -23.76 26.16 -2.01
C ALA A 1043 -25.28 26.01 -2.25
N PRO A 1044 -26.01 25.27 -1.38
CA PRO A 1044 -27.46 25.14 -1.50
C PRO A 1044 -28.15 26.51 -1.46
N VAL A 1045 -29.03 26.76 -2.43
CA VAL A 1045 -29.77 28.02 -2.57
C VAL A 1045 -30.53 28.33 -1.28
N GLY A 1046 -30.26 29.49 -0.68
CA GLY A 1046 -30.87 29.94 0.58
C GLY A 1046 -30.10 29.56 1.86
N SER A 1047 -28.96 28.87 1.75
CA SER A 1047 -28.04 28.68 2.86
C SER A 1047 -27.24 29.96 3.17
N GLU A 1048 -26.70 30.06 4.39
CA GLU A 1048 -25.88 31.20 4.83
C GLU A 1048 -24.60 31.40 3.99
N ASN A 1049 -24.14 30.35 3.32
CA ASN A 1049 -22.94 30.36 2.47
C ASN A 1049 -23.24 30.49 0.96
N TYR A 1050 -24.50 30.75 0.57
CA TYR A 1050 -24.87 30.97 -0.83
C TYR A 1050 -24.98 32.47 -1.12
N ASP A 1051 -23.94 33.04 -1.73
CA ASP A 1051 -23.88 34.45 -2.15
C ASP A 1051 -23.31 34.56 -3.57
N PRO A 1052 -24.14 34.36 -4.61
CA PRO A 1052 -23.67 34.33 -5.99
C PRO A 1052 -23.12 35.68 -6.47
N ILE A 1053 -23.59 36.81 -5.92
CA ILE A 1053 -23.12 38.15 -6.31
C ILE A 1053 -21.67 38.32 -5.85
N LYS A 1054 -21.39 37.99 -4.58
CA LYS A 1054 -20.03 38.04 -4.04
C LYS A 1054 -19.12 37.00 -4.69
N GLY A 1055 -19.65 35.81 -4.99
CA GLY A 1055 -18.94 34.77 -5.76
C GLY A 1055 -18.50 35.25 -7.13
N LEU A 1056 -19.36 36.00 -7.85
CA LEU A 1056 -19.01 36.58 -9.15
C LEU A 1056 -17.94 37.67 -9.07
N GLU A 1057 -18.00 38.54 -8.05
CA GLU A 1057 -16.97 39.55 -7.81
C GLU A 1057 -15.58 38.91 -7.63
N TYR A 1058 -15.51 37.84 -6.82
CA TYR A 1058 -14.27 37.11 -6.58
C TYR A 1058 -13.79 36.32 -7.79
N ALA A 1059 -14.70 35.70 -8.56
CA ALA A 1059 -14.33 34.99 -9.78
C ALA A 1059 -13.73 35.94 -10.85
N ARG A 1060 -14.30 37.15 -11.01
CA ARG A 1060 -13.76 38.16 -11.94
C ARG A 1060 -12.37 38.64 -11.51
N LEU A 1061 -12.21 38.96 -10.23
CA LEU A 1061 -10.94 39.41 -9.68
C LEU A 1061 -9.87 38.31 -9.77
N CYS A 1062 -10.25 37.05 -9.56
CA CYS A 1062 -9.38 35.89 -9.73
C CYS A 1062 -8.81 35.80 -11.15
N VAL A 1063 -9.66 35.83 -12.19
CA VAL A 1063 -9.24 35.76 -13.59
C VAL A 1063 -8.42 36.98 -14.01
N GLU A 1064 -8.68 38.17 -13.45
CA GLU A 1064 -7.86 39.36 -13.68
C GLU A 1064 -6.44 39.19 -13.11
N LEU A 1065 -6.31 38.52 -11.97
CA LEU A 1065 -5.02 38.29 -11.30
C LEU A 1065 -4.20 37.18 -11.97
N ASP A 1066 -4.86 36.10 -12.39
CA ASP A 1066 -4.24 34.92 -13.01
C ASP A 1066 -5.28 34.18 -13.90
N PRO A 1067 -5.26 34.32 -15.23
CA PRO A 1067 -6.31 33.76 -16.11
C PRO A 1067 -6.10 32.27 -16.42
N GLN A 1068 -6.24 31.41 -15.41
CA GLN A 1068 -6.16 29.95 -15.54
C GLN A 1068 -7.50 29.33 -15.98
N ILE A 1069 -7.44 28.20 -16.68
CA ILE A 1069 -8.63 27.49 -17.20
C ILE A 1069 -9.64 27.17 -16.09
N GLN A 1070 -9.18 26.67 -14.95
CA GLN A 1070 -10.02 26.33 -13.82
C GLN A 1070 -10.74 27.56 -13.24
N TYR A 1071 -10.11 28.73 -13.30
CA TYR A 1071 -10.67 29.98 -12.77
C TYR A 1071 -11.65 30.62 -13.77
N ILE A 1072 -11.37 30.46 -15.07
CA ILE A 1072 -12.29 30.82 -16.15
C ILE A 1072 -13.58 29.97 -16.07
N ASP A 1073 -13.48 28.70 -15.68
CA ASP A 1073 -14.64 27.83 -15.45
C ASP A 1073 -15.50 28.28 -14.26
N THR A 1074 -14.87 28.65 -13.13
CA THR A 1074 -15.56 29.26 -11.99
C THR A 1074 -16.24 30.57 -12.38
N LEU A 1075 -15.60 31.41 -13.19
CA LEU A 1075 -16.20 32.65 -13.70
C LEU A 1075 -17.40 32.37 -14.61
N ALA A 1076 -17.30 31.38 -15.50
CA ALA A 1076 -18.42 30.96 -16.32
C ALA A 1076 -19.61 30.46 -15.49
N GLU A 1077 -19.37 29.72 -14.39
CA GLU A 1077 -20.43 29.29 -13.47
C GLU A 1077 -21.04 30.49 -12.74
N ALA A 1078 -20.20 31.38 -12.25
CA ALA A 1078 -20.67 32.54 -11.50
C ALA A 1078 -21.54 33.45 -12.37
N GLU A 1079 -21.17 33.69 -13.64
CA GLU A 1079 -22.00 34.44 -14.58
C GLU A 1079 -23.34 33.71 -14.85
N PHE A 1080 -23.30 32.38 -15.00
CA PHE A 1080 -24.51 31.58 -15.22
C PHE A 1080 -25.47 31.64 -14.04
N VAL A 1081 -24.98 31.42 -12.81
CA VAL A 1081 -25.78 31.41 -11.57
C VAL A 1081 -26.35 32.81 -11.26
N ASN A 1082 -25.67 33.88 -11.66
CA ASN A 1082 -26.18 35.26 -11.54
C ASN A 1082 -27.16 35.66 -12.66
N GLY A 1083 -27.49 34.75 -13.59
CA GLY A 1083 -28.43 34.99 -14.67
C GLY A 1083 -27.83 35.68 -15.90
N ASN A 1084 -26.51 35.88 -15.95
CA ASN A 1084 -25.79 36.45 -17.10
C ASN A 1084 -25.43 35.34 -18.10
N VAL A 1085 -26.44 34.60 -18.55
CA VAL A 1085 -26.27 33.38 -19.36
C VAL A 1085 -25.56 33.63 -20.70
N GLU A 1086 -25.81 34.78 -21.33
CA GLU A 1086 -25.10 35.17 -22.57
C GLU A 1086 -23.60 35.38 -22.35
N GLU A 1087 -23.20 35.93 -21.19
CA GLU A 1087 -21.80 36.17 -20.85
C GLU A 1087 -21.09 34.88 -20.48
N SER A 1088 -21.74 34.01 -19.70
CA SER A 1088 -21.24 32.65 -19.41
C SER A 1088 -20.97 31.86 -20.70
N LYS A 1089 -21.93 31.90 -21.64
CA LYS A 1089 -21.78 31.30 -22.97
C LYS A 1089 -20.58 31.87 -23.73
N ARG A 1090 -20.43 33.20 -23.77
CA ARG A 1090 -19.32 33.88 -24.45
C ARG A 1090 -17.97 33.45 -23.88
N ILE A 1091 -17.87 33.32 -22.56
CA ILE A 1091 -16.65 32.89 -21.86
C ILE A 1091 -16.31 31.43 -22.25
N CYS A 1092 -17.28 30.52 -22.25
CA CYS A 1092 -17.05 29.12 -22.68
C CYS A 1092 -16.63 29.02 -24.15
N GLU A 1093 -17.26 29.79 -25.05
CA GLU A 1093 -16.90 29.82 -26.48
C GLU A 1093 -15.47 30.35 -26.70
N GLN A 1094 -15.07 31.37 -25.95
CA GLN A 1094 -13.70 31.90 -26.01
C GLN A 1094 -12.68 30.91 -25.47
N ALA A 1095 -12.95 30.27 -24.34
CA ALA A 1095 -12.06 29.27 -23.76
C ALA A 1095 -11.85 28.06 -24.69
N LEU A 1096 -12.91 27.61 -25.37
CA LEU A 1096 -12.84 26.51 -26.36
C LEU A 1096 -12.14 26.90 -27.67
N ALA A 1097 -12.07 28.20 -28.01
CA ALA A 1097 -11.33 28.67 -29.18
C ALA A 1097 -9.81 28.66 -28.95
N ASP A 1098 -9.38 28.87 -27.71
CA ASP A 1098 -7.96 28.87 -27.33
C ASP A 1098 -7.44 27.46 -27.00
N LYS A 1099 -8.29 26.56 -26.46
CA LYS A 1099 -7.95 25.15 -26.20
C LYS A 1099 -9.09 24.22 -26.64
N ASN A 1100 -8.80 23.33 -27.59
CA ASN A 1100 -9.78 22.41 -28.16
C ASN A 1100 -10.28 21.38 -27.12
N ASN A 1101 -11.58 21.07 -27.14
CA ASN A 1101 -12.23 19.90 -26.50
C ASN A 1101 -12.21 19.79 -24.97
N GLU A 1102 -12.19 20.89 -24.24
CA GLU A 1102 -12.34 20.87 -22.77
C GLU A 1102 -13.79 20.55 -22.32
N LYS A 1103 -13.98 19.35 -21.75
CA LYS A 1103 -15.31 18.78 -21.39
C LYS A 1103 -16.15 19.71 -20.51
N MET A 1104 -15.54 20.38 -19.52
CA MET A 1104 -16.25 21.26 -18.57
C MET A 1104 -16.95 22.44 -19.28
N PHE A 1105 -16.29 23.04 -20.28
CA PHE A 1105 -16.86 24.16 -21.04
C PHE A 1105 -17.92 23.70 -22.03
N LEU A 1106 -17.77 22.50 -22.60
CA LEU A 1106 -18.79 21.91 -23.49
C LEU A 1106 -20.10 21.64 -22.73
N GLU A 1107 -20.02 21.05 -21.53
CA GLU A 1107 -21.18 20.80 -20.68
C GLU A 1107 -21.87 22.11 -20.24
N ARG A 1108 -21.07 23.14 -19.92
CA ARG A 1108 -21.58 24.46 -19.54
C ARG A 1108 -22.24 25.18 -20.70
N LEU A 1109 -21.64 25.12 -21.88
CA LEU A 1109 -22.18 25.69 -23.11
C LEU A 1109 -23.53 25.05 -23.45
N GLU A 1110 -23.66 23.75 -23.25
CA GLU A 1110 -24.93 23.04 -23.43
C GLU A 1110 -26.00 23.56 -22.46
N LYS A 1111 -25.67 23.71 -21.16
CA LYS A 1111 -26.57 24.31 -20.17
C LYS A 1111 -27.03 25.71 -20.56
N CYS A 1112 -26.10 26.58 -20.98
CA CYS A 1112 -26.41 27.94 -21.42
C CYS A 1112 -27.34 27.95 -22.63
N ASN A 1113 -27.05 27.12 -23.63
CA ASN A 1113 -27.89 26.99 -24.83
C ASN A 1113 -29.29 26.47 -24.50
N ARG A 1114 -29.44 25.54 -23.56
CA ARG A 1114 -30.77 25.06 -23.13
C ARG A 1114 -31.62 26.15 -22.47
N ILE A 1115 -31.00 27.08 -21.73
CA ILE A 1115 -31.71 28.21 -21.11
C ILE A 1115 -32.02 29.31 -22.14
N LEU A 1116 -31.07 29.68 -23.00
CA LEU A 1116 -31.28 30.72 -24.03
C LEU A 1116 -32.28 30.30 -25.12
N ASN A 1117 -32.45 29.00 -25.34
CA ASN A 1117 -33.44 28.44 -26.28
C ASN A 1117 -34.84 28.26 -25.66
N ARG A 1118 -35.01 28.48 -24.35
CA ARG A 1118 -36.30 28.49 -23.65
C ARG A 1118 -36.79 29.92 -23.51
#